data_AF-A0AA36ARR1-F1
#
_entry.id   AF-A0AA36ARR1-F1
#
_cell.length_a   1.000
_cell.length_b   1.000
_cell.length_c   1.000
_cell.angle_alpha   90.00
_cell.angle_beta   90.00
_cell.angle_gamma   90.00
#
_symmetry.space_group_name_H-M   'P 1'
#
loop_
_entity.id
_entity.type
_entity.pdbx_description
1 polymer ?
#
loop_
_entity_poly.entity_id
_entity_poly.type
_entity_poly.pdbx_seq_one_letter_code
_entity_poly.pdbx_strand_id
1 'polypeptide(L)'
;MSLVIGRRTIQWPKMLLKTTQLHRIRDLTFRKYFNTNACKHASFKTSKDIEIESVRNIGILAHIDAGKTTTTERILYYTGFTRYLGNVDQGTTVTDYMEQERNRGITITSAAVTCYWKKHKLNLIDTPGHVDFTVEVERALRVLDGAVTILDASAGVEAQTLTVWRQASRYSVPQIIFLNKMDKPKANVRHCLQSVQHKLLIEPLLLCFPLGSGKDFTGFVDLVTLEMWTWSKESRDGSQFSVEKIDESNEDLFEEVMAHRTHLIGQLSDLSETIAEYVLQDYDLNDIPAEAIHLAIRQVTLKQKAVPVLCGSSLKNKGVQHLLSCINHYLPSPLDIEHDFLKYYGKSLVCLAFKIIHDKQRGPLTFLRIYNGELVSGASIYNVNQKQSEKVMRLLQVNANEFEDISRATSGSIVCAAGFKQTITGDSLVTNHATADAAMKLYKKDRLSQQDEEESNHIDSPVLAGLDIPDPVFFCSVEADSISDQKHLDYALECLQKEDPTLSVRINPDTGETVLCGMGELHLDIIRNRIKEEYNLEVHLGSLQVAYKETIKETAYVSEILDKTLGEQRHQMFIALSVEPSETRNFQHVNLIHTKENNLTQIHRNHLNAIENGVKSALTAGLILNFPVIHVSVSLHEVSIGSRTSLPMISACVMSAVQKALRKANTFLMEPLMNVQISCEETYLNGVLGDLAKRRSQIASIQQQQDLQFISALTPVSEMVGYTTTLRTLTSGMASFSMELSHYESLSPEKQAEVIEQISGFSQNN
;
A
#
# COMPACT_ATOMS: atom_id res chain seq x y z
N MET A 1 -42.99 7.40 -80.02
CA MET A 1 -44.38 6.91 -80.12
C MET A 1 -44.42 5.55 -79.45
N SER A 2 -45.04 5.30 -78.30
CA SER A 2 -45.89 6.09 -77.39
C SER A 2 -45.90 5.27 -76.08
N LEU A 3 -45.42 5.74 -74.92
CA LEU A 3 -46.14 6.57 -73.93
C LEU A 3 -47.48 5.90 -73.52
N VAL A 4 -47.79 5.59 -72.25
CA VAL A 4 -47.88 6.50 -71.09
C VAL A 4 -47.95 5.72 -69.75
N ILE A 5 -47.01 6.06 -68.86
CA ILE A 5 -47.08 6.33 -67.40
C ILE A 5 -47.71 5.28 -66.45
N GLY A 6 -46.81 4.57 -65.74
CA GLY A 6 -47.10 3.80 -64.54
C GLY A 6 -47.48 4.66 -63.32
N ARG A 7 -48.45 4.18 -62.54
CA ARG A 7 -48.84 4.74 -61.25
C ARG A 7 -48.22 3.95 -60.10
N ARG A 8 -47.59 4.71 -59.21
CA ARG A 8 -46.96 4.32 -57.95
C ARG A 8 -48.00 4.06 -56.85
N THR A 9 -47.70 3.07 -56.00
CA THR A 9 -47.70 3.23 -54.53
C THR A 9 -46.65 2.28 -53.95
N ILE A 10 -45.94 2.77 -52.94
CA ILE A 10 -44.58 2.37 -52.52
C ILE A 10 -44.50 0.91 -52.01
N GLN A 11 -43.58 0.12 -52.56
CA GLN A 11 -43.19 -1.19 -52.01
C GLN A 11 -42.19 -1.01 -50.86
N TRP A 12 -42.51 -1.55 -49.69
CA TRP A 12 -41.54 -2.00 -48.70
C TRP A 12 -41.33 -3.51 -48.89
N PRO A 13 -40.19 -4.00 -49.41
CA PRO A 13 -39.91 -5.42 -49.42
C PRO A 13 -39.28 -5.83 -48.08
N LYS A 14 -39.99 -6.71 -47.37
CA LYS A 14 -39.56 -7.53 -46.23
C LYS A 14 -38.03 -7.73 -46.15
N MET A 15 -37.37 -6.99 -45.25
CA MET A 15 -36.03 -7.31 -44.77
C MET A 15 -36.17 -8.09 -43.45
N LEU A 16 -36.61 -9.35 -43.58
CA LEU A 16 -36.62 -10.33 -42.49
C LEU A 16 -35.34 -11.16 -42.59
N LEU A 17 -34.51 -11.03 -41.56
CA LEU A 17 -33.65 -12.06 -40.96
C LEU A 17 -32.84 -12.94 -41.92
N LYS A 18 -31.60 -12.50 -42.21
CA LYS A 18 -30.48 -13.41 -42.51
C LYS A 18 -29.68 -13.66 -41.23
N THR A 19 -30.18 -14.54 -40.38
CA THR A 19 -29.52 -15.02 -39.14
C THR A 19 -28.49 -16.13 -39.38
N THR A 20 -28.12 -16.44 -40.63
CA THR A 20 -27.25 -17.58 -40.96
C THR A 20 -25.83 -17.23 -41.42
N GLN A 21 -25.45 -15.94 -41.48
CA GLN A 21 -24.07 -15.52 -41.77
C GLN A 21 -23.29 -14.98 -40.55
N LEU A 22 -23.96 -14.68 -39.43
CA LEU A 22 -23.32 -14.24 -38.17
C LEU A 22 -22.75 -15.41 -37.35
N HIS A 23 -23.31 -16.62 -37.46
CA HIS A 23 -22.79 -17.79 -36.73
C HIS A 23 -21.46 -18.30 -37.29
N ARG A 24 -21.22 -18.21 -38.61
CA ARG A 24 -19.93 -18.65 -39.20
C ARG A 24 -18.76 -17.72 -38.92
N ILE A 25 -19.01 -16.43 -38.62
CA ILE A 25 -17.93 -15.48 -38.30
C ILE A 25 -17.55 -15.54 -36.82
N ARG A 26 -18.48 -15.87 -35.91
CA ARG A 26 -18.18 -16.10 -34.48
C ARG A 26 -17.35 -17.37 -34.24
N ASP A 27 -17.62 -18.46 -34.96
CA ASP A 27 -16.87 -19.72 -34.82
C ASP A 27 -15.43 -19.65 -35.38
N LEU A 28 -15.22 -18.86 -36.45
CA LEU A 28 -13.89 -18.72 -37.07
C LEU A 28 -12.94 -17.83 -36.26
N THR A 29 -13.47 -16.90 -35.47
CA THR A 29 -12.65 -16.11 -34.54
C THR A 29 -12.19 -16.93 -33.35
N PHE A 30 -13.02 -17.86 -32.82
CA PHE A 30 -12.70 -18.62 -31.61
C PHE A 30 -11.70 -19.78 -31.84
N ARG A 31 -11.80 -20.50 -32.97
CA ARG A 31 -10.84 -21.56 -33.33
C ARG A 31 -9.40 -21.07 -33.54
N LYS A 32 -9.19 -19.76 -33.72
CA LYS A 32 -7.85 -19.14 -33.79
C LYS A 32 -7.21 -18.87 -32.42
N TYR A 33 -7.96 -18.94 -31.31
CA TYR A 33 -7.44 -18.66 -29.97
C TYR A 33 -6.72 -19.86 -29.32
N PHE A 34 -7.00 -21.08 -29.79
CA PHE A 34 -6.38 -22.31 -29.29
C PHE A 34 -5.76 -23.10 -30.44
N ASN A 35 -4.64 -22.58 -30.96
CA ASN A 35 -3.69 -23.44 -31.66
C ASN A 35 -2.69 -23.96 -30.60
N THR A 36 -2.85 -25.23 -30.23
CA THR A 36 -2.17 -25.95 -29.14
C THR A 36 -0.68 -26.23 -29.36
N ASN A 37 0.00 -25.48 -30.23
CA ASN A 37 1.40 -25.73 -30.60
C ASN A 37 2.37 -24.58 -30.29
N ALA A 38 2.02 -23.64 -29.41
CA ALA A 38 2.85 -22.46 -29.14
C ALA A 38 3.35 -22.35 -27.69
N CYS A 39 3.83 -23.46 -27.09
CA CYS A 39 4.83 -23.40 -26.00
C CYS A 39 6.26 -23.29 -26.57
N LYS A 40 6.45 -22.51 -27.64
CA LYS A 40 7.78 -22.11 -28.12
C LYS A 40 7.84 -20.60 -27.98
N HIS A 41 8.77 -20.12 -27.15
CA HIS A 41 9.07 -18.71 -26.87
C HIS A 41 8.51 -17.76 -27.93
N ALA A 42 7.30 -17.25 -27.68
CA ALA A 42 6.69 -16.28 -28.56
C ALA A 42 7.42 -14.96 -28.33
N SER A 43 8.42 -14.67 -29.17
CA SER A 43 9.00 -13.34 -29.26
C SER A 43 7.92 -12.40 -29.80
N PHE A 44 7.09 -11.85 -28.92
CA PHE A 44 6.15 -10.82 -29.33
C PHE A 44 6.94 -9.56 -29.63
N LYS A 45 6.99 -9.20 -30.93
CA LYS A 45 7.42 -7.89 -31.39
C LYS A 45 6.51 -6.84 -30.74
N THR A 46 7.13 -5.82 -30.15
CA THR A 46 6.53 -4.59 -29.63
C THR A 46 5.48 -4.04 -30.60
N SER A 47 4.20 -4.35 -30.35
CA SER A 47 3.09 -3.78 -31.10
C SER A 47 2.69 -2.46 -30.47
N LYS A 48 2.93 -1.39 -31.22
CA LYS A 48 2.75 0.03 -30.87
C LYS A 48 1.32 0.47 -30.48
N ASP A 49 0.32 -0.40 -30.45
CA ASP A 49 -1.06 -0.06 -30.09
C ASP A 49 -1.69 -1.18 -29.26
N ILE A 50 -1.47 -1.15 -27.94
CA ILE A 50 -2.21 -2.00 -26.99
C ILE A 50 -3.37 -1.19 -26.47
N GLU A 51 -4.58 -1.67 -26.74
CA GLU A 51 -5.83 -1.06 -26.25
C GLU A 51 -5.88 -1.09 -24.73
N ILE A 52 -6.36 -0.01 -24.11
CA ILE A 52 -6.40 0.14 -22.65
C ILE A 52 -7.26 -0.96 -22.00
N GLU A 53 -8.29 -1.45 -22.70
CA GLU A 53 -9.15 -2.57 -22.30
C GLU A 53 -8.36 -3.88 -22.11
N SER A 54 -7.20 -4.00 -22.76
CA SER A 54 -6.34 -5.18 -22.72
C SER A 54 -5.17 -5.05 -21.73
N VAL A 55 -5.10 -3.94 -20.99
CA VAL A 55 -4.14 -3.74 -19.90
C VAL A 55 -4.70 -4.32 -18.60
N ARG A 56 -3.84 -4.98 -17.81
CA ARG A 56 -4.14 -5.41 -16.44
C ARG A 56 -3.02 -4.94 -15.53
N ASN A 57 -3.35 -4.09 -14.55
CA ASN A 57 -2.41 -3.70 -13.49
C ASN A 57 -2.73 -4.54 -12.27
N ILE A 58 -1.90 -5.54 -11.98
CA ILE A 58 -2.21 -6.58 -11.00
C ILE A 58 -1.17 -6.71 -9.91
N GLY A 59 -1.64 -6.88 -8.68
CA GLY A 59 -0.80 -7.20 -7.53
C GLY A 59 -0.85 -8.68 -7.19
N ILE A 60 0.20 -9.21 -6.57
CA ILE A 60 0.15 -10.54 -5.94
C ILE A 60 0.25 -10.36 -4.43
N LEU A 61 -0.84 -10.70 -3.74
CA LEU A 61 -1.00 -10.62 -2.29
C LEU A 61 -0.87 -12.02 -1.69
N ALA A 62 -0.10 -12.19 -0.63
CA ALA A 62 -0.01 -13.49 0.04
C ALA A 62 0.53 -13.37 1.47
N HIS A 63 0.21 -14.36 2.30
CA HIS A 63 0.93 -14.59 3.56
C HIS A 63 2.38 -15.06 3.30
N ILE A 64 3.22 -14.97 4.33
CA ILE A 64 4.58 -15.50 4.33
C ILE A 64 4.51 -17.00 3.98
N ASP A 65 5.45 -17.45 3.15
CA ASP A 65 5.53 -18.82 2.65
C ASP A 65 4.34 -19.34 1.82
N ALA A 66 3.24 -18.60 1.60
CA ALA A 66 2.12 -19.08 0.78
C ALA A 66 2.52 -19.37 -0.70
N GLY A 67 3.71 -18.91 -1.10
CA GLY A 67 4.30 -19.17 -2.42
C GLY A 67 4.09 -18.02 -3.40
N LYS A 68 4.07 -16.78 -2.88
CA LYS A 68 4.00 -15.53 -3.67
C LYS A 68 5.10 -15.47 -4.71
N THR A 69 6.36 -15.38 -4.27
CA THR A 69 7.52 -15.30 -5.15
C THR A 69 7.56 -16.48 -6.13
N THR A 70 7.29 -17.70 -5.68
CA THR A 70 7.26 -18.87 -6.58
C THR A 70 6.22 -18.70 -7.69
N THR A 71 5.02 -18.20 -7.37
CA THR A 71 3.96 -17.97 -8.35
C THR A 71 4.32 -16.82 -9.30
N THR A 72 4.86 -15.73 -8.77
CA THR A 72 5.40 -14.59 -9.53
C THR A 72 6.44 -15.06 -10.55
N GLU A 73 7.42 -15.86 -10.13
CA GLU A 73 8.43 -16.44 -11.02
C GLU A 73 7.84 -17.32 -12.12
N ARG A 74 6.82 -18.12 -11.81
CA ARG A 74 6.13 -18.92 -12.84
C ARG A 74 5.38 -18.04 -13.83
N ILE A 75 4.76 -16.96 -13.38
CA ILE A 75 4.12 -15.98 -14.26
C ILE A 75 5.16 -15.38 -15.21
N LEU A 76 6.32 -14.94 -14.69
CA LEU A 76 7.40 -14.39 -15.52
C LEU A 76 7.95 -15.41 -16.52
N TYR A 77 8.14 -16.66 -16.10
CA TYR A 77 8.62 -17.71 -16.99
C TYR A 77 7.61 -18.03 -18.11
N TYR A 78 6.33 -18.23 -17.79
CA TYR A 78 5.33 -18.61 -18.78
C TYR A 78 4.99 -17.47 -19.74
N THR A 79 5.05 -16.22 -19.30
CA THR A 79 4.92 -15.04 -20.18
C THR A 79 6.13 -14.85 -21.11
N GLY A 80 7.19 -15.65 -20.93
CA GLY A 80 8.42 -15.58 -21.73
C GLY A 80 9.35 -14.45 -21.33
N PHE A 81 9.10 -13.82 -20.18
CA PHE A 81 9.94 -12.77 -19.62
C PHE A 81 11.29 -13.32 -19.18
N THR A 82 11.30 -14.43 -18.45
CA THR A 82 12.52 -15.19 -18.12
C THR A 82 12.65 -16.43 -18.98
N ARG A 83 13.89 -16.78 -19.33
CA ARG A 83 14.21 -18.04 -20.03
C ARG A 83 14.40 -19.23 -19.08
N TYR A 84 14.57 -18.95 -17.79
CA TYR A 84 14.85 -19.94 -16.76
C TYR A 84 13.83 -19.84 -15.65
N LEU A 85 13.48 -20.99 -15.07
CA LEU A 85 12.63 -21.07 -13.90
C LEU A 85 13.44 -20.66 -12.67
N GLY A 86 13.17 -19.47 -12.12
CA GLY A 86 13.74 -19.06 -10.84
C GLY A 86 13.30 -19.99 -9.70
N ASN A 87 14.17 -20.16 -8.71
CA ASN A 87 13.91 -20.91 -7.49
C ASN A 87 14.34 -20.08 -6.27
N VAL A 88 13.43 -19.98 -5.29
CA VAL A 88 13.64 -19.28 -4.02
C VAL A 88 14.78 -19.94 -3.24
N ASP A 89 14.79 -21.28 -3.13
CA ASP A 89 15.81 -22.04 -2.39
C ASP A 89 17.22 -21.88 -2.94
N GLN A 90 17.34 -21.50 -4.22
CA GLN A 90 18.61 -21.28 -4.91
C GLN A 90 18.94 -19.80 -5.07
N GLY A 91 18.09 -18.89 -4.58
CA GLY A 91 18.28 -17.44 -4.70
C GLY A 91 18.33 -16.95 -6.15
N THR A 92 17.66 -17.62 -7.09
CA THR A 92 17.70 -17.28 -8.53
C THR A 92 16.48 -16.50 -9.00
N THR A 93 15.67 -16.01 -8.06
CA THR A 93 14.44 -15.25 -8.31
C THR A 93 14.75 -13.86 -8.86
N VAL A 94 13.90 -13.39 -9.77
CA VAL A 94 13.96 -12.08 -10.40
C VAL A 94 13.35 -11.00 -9.52
N THR A 95 12.25 -11.29 -8.83
CA THR A 95 11.54 -10.26 -8.05
C THR A 95 12.18 -10.00 -6.69
N ASP A 96 12.71 -11.03 -6.03
CA ASP A 96 13.50 -10.89 -4.80
C ASP A 96 14.99 -10.68 -5.18
N TYR A 97 15.35 -9.45 -5.57
CA TYR A 97 16.70 -9.12 -6.01
C TYR A 97 17.66 -8.82 -4.86
N MET A 98 17.15 -8.41 -3.69
CA MET A 98 17.97 -8.13 -2.51
C MET A 98 18.42 -9.42 -1.82
N GLU A 99 19.66 -9.46 -1.32
CA GLU A 99 20.18 -10.65 -0.64
C GLU A 99 19.35 -10.99 0.63
N GLN A 100 18.83 -9.97 1.30
CA GLN A 100 17.99 -10.12 2.49
C GLN A 100 16.61 -10.71 2.19
N GLU A 101 16.01 -10.36 1.05
CA GLU A 101 14.74 -10.94 0.61
C GLU A 101 14.91 -12.46 0.42
N ARG A 102 16.02 -12.87 -0.21
CA ARG A 102 16.38 -14.28 -0.41
C ARG A 102 16.71 -15.01 0.89
N ASN A 103 17.52 -14.41 1.76
CA ASN A 103 17.96 -15.02 3.01
C ASN A 103 16.82 -15.17 4.03
N ARG A 104 15.85 -14.24 4.03
CA ARG A 104 14.72 -14.24 4.97
C ARG A 104 13.43 -14.83 4.39
N GLY A 105 13.37 -15.07 3.07
CA GLY A 105 12.19 -15.59 2.38
C GLY A 105 11.00 -14.62 2.36
N ILE A 106 11.25 -13.31 2.45
CA ILE A 106 10.23 -12.26 2.45
C ILE A 106 10.49 -11.27 1.32
N THR A 107 9.43 -10.74 0.70
CA THR A 107 9.56 -9.60 -0.21
C THR A 107 9.50 -8.31 0.59
N ILE A 108 10.47 -7.43 0.39
CA ILE A 108 10.67 -6.17 1.12
C ILE A 108 10.24 -5.00 0.24
N THR A 109 10.66 -4.98 -1.03
CA THR A 109 10.34 -3.88 -1.97
C THR A 109 9.45 -4.34 -3.11
N SER A 110 8.52 -3.49 -3.56
CA SER A 110 7.61 -3.91 -4.63
C SER A 110 8.30 -3.92 -5.99
N ALA A 111 8.43 -5.08 -6.63
CA ALA A 111 8.94 -5.17 -8.00
C ALA A 111 7.82 -4.84 -9.00
N ALA A 112 8.04 -3.86 -9.90
CA ALA A 112 7.09 -3.52 -10.97
C ALA A 112 7.60 -4.08 -12.30
N VAL A 113 6.90 -5.07 -12.84
CA VAL A 113 7.32 -5.84 -14.02
C VAL A 113 6.22 -5.83 -15.08
N THR A 114 6.58 -5.45 -16.31
CA THR A 114 5.66 -5.55 -17.46
C THR A 114 5.93 -6.85 -18.22
N CYS A 115 4.90 -7.66 -18.44
CA CYS A 115 4.93 -8.87 -19.24
C CYS A 115 3.69 -8.98 -20.14
N TYR A 116 3.69 -9.94 -21.06
CA TYR A 116 2.60 -10.12 -22.02
C TYR A 116 2.05 -11.54 -21.94
N TRP A 117 0.74 -11.66 -21.84
CA TRP A 117 0.06 -12.95 -21.90
C TRP A 117 -1.04 -12.92 -22.96
N LYS A 118 -0.87 -13.73 -24.00
CA LYS A 118 -1.72 -13.70 -25.20
C LYS A 118 -1.72 -12.28 -25.81
N LYS A 119 -2.88 -11.62 -25.87
CA LYS A 119 -3.05 -10.25 -26.40
C LYS A 119 -3.13 -9.17 -25.31
N HIS A 120 -2.85 -9.49 -24.05
CA HIS A 120 -2.98 -8.58 -22.92
C HIS A 120 -1.61 -8.15 -22.39
N LYS A 121 -1.51 -6.88 -21.99
CA LYS A 121 -0.36 -6.33 -21.26
C LYS A 121 -0.61 -6.48 -19.77
N LEU A 122 0.26 -7.21 -19.08
CA LEU A 122 0.20 -7.42 -17.64
C LEU A 122 1.29 -6.58 -16.98
N ASN A 123 0.90 -5.62 -16.15
CA ASN A 123 1.82 -4.90 -15.27
C ASN A 123 1.67 -5.51 -13.88
N LEU A 124 2.68 -6.29 -13.49
CA LEU A 124 2.74 -7.01 -12.23
C LEU A 124 3.45 -6.16 -11.18
N ILE A 125 2.81 -5.97 -10.02
CA ILE A 125 3.44 -5.36 -8.85
C ILE A 125 3.50 -6.42 -7.75
N ASP A 126 4.71 -6.85 -7.41
CA ASP A 126 4.90 -7.86 -6.39
C ASP A 126 4.86 -7.19 -5.00
N THR A 127 3.82 -7.39 -4.20
CA THR A 127 3.65 -6.64 -2.93
C THR A 127 4.28 -7.38 -1.74
N PRO A 128 4.83 -6.70 -0.72
CA PRO A 128 5.29 -7.36 0.50
C PRO A 128 4.19 -8.16 1.19
N GLY A 129 4.53 -9.31 1.78
CA GLY A 129 3.60 -10.10 2.61
C GLY A 129 3.78 -9.87 4.12
N HIS A 130 4.74 -9.03 4.52
CA HIS A 130 5.13 -8.83 5.91
C HIS A 130 4.52 -7.55 6.51
N VAL A 131 4.14 -7.61 7.79
CA VAL A 131 3.48 -6.54 8.54
C VAL A 131 4.31 -5.25 8.65
N ASP A 132 5.64 -5.36 8.72
CA ASP A 132 6.53 -4.20 8.83
C ASP A 132 6.55 -3.32 7.56
N PHE A 133 5.98 -3.79 6.44
CA PHE A 133 5.90 -3.06 5.17
C PHE A 133 4.45 -2.71 4.79
N THR A 134 3.56 -2.53 5.76
CA THR A 134 2.15 -2.15 5.52
C THR A 134 2.02 -0.92 4.64
N VAL A 135 2.88 0.09 4.80
CA VAL A 135 2.88 1.30 3.95
C VAL A 135 3.24 0.98 2.50
N GLU A 136 4.15 0.04 2.25
CA GLU A 136 4.48 -0.43 0.89
C GLU A 136 3.31 -1.20 0.27
N VAL A 137 2.60 -2.02 1.06
CA VAL A 137 1.38 -2.71 0.59
C VAL A 137 0.28 -1.70 0.25
N GLU A 138 0.03 -0.71 1.09
CA GLU A 138 -0.95 0.35 0.80
C GLU A 138 -0.58 1.17 -0.45
N ARG A 139 0.72 1.46 -0.63
CA ARG A 139 1.23 2.12 -1.85
C ARG A 139 0.92 1.31 -3.09
N ALA A 140 1.23 0.02 -3.07
CA ALA A 140 0.98 -0.86 -4.21
C ALA A 140 -0.52 -0.96 -4.50
N LEU A 141 -1.36 -1.17 -3.49
CA LEU A 141 -2.81 -1.32 -3.66
C LEU A 141 -3.47 -0.12 -4.33
N ARG A 142 -2.99 1.11 -4.10
CA ARG A 142 -3.52 2.31 -4.78
C ARG A 142 -3.24 2.34 -6.27
N VAL A 143 -2.12 1.75 -6.69
CA VAL A 143 -1.65 1.73 -8.09
C VAL A 143 -2.33 0.62 -8.89
N LEU A 144 -2.73 -0.43 -8.19
CA LEU A 144 -3.27 -1.65 -8.75
C LEU A 144 -4.73 -1.49 -9.14
N ASP A 145 -5.08 -2.12 -10.26
CA ASP A 145 -6.46 -2.22 -10.68
C ASP A 145 -7.10 -3.50 -10.10
N GLY A 146 -6.36 -4.61 -10.08
CA GLY A 146 -6.81 -5.87 -9.48
C GLY A 146 -5.71 -6.57 -8.70
N ALA A 147 -6.05 -7.62 -7.97
CA ALA A 147 -5.07 -8.40 -7.23
C ALA A 147 -5.34 -9.92 -7.26
N VAL A 148 -4.27 -10.69 -7.10
CA VAL A 148 -4.29 -12.14 -6.97
C VAL A 148 -3.88 -12.48 -5.55
N THR A 149 -4.80 -13.03 -4.78
CA THR A 149 -4.59 -13.44 -3.39
C THR A 149 -4.21 -14.92 -3.35
N ILE A 150 -2.97 -15.21 -2.97
CA ILE A 150 -2.44 -16.56 -2.91
C ILE A 150 -2.62 -17.10 -1.49
N LEU A 151 -3.26 -18.26 -1.40
CA LEU A 151 -3.46 -19.00 -0.14
C LEU A 151 -2.74 -20.34 -0.20
N ASP A 152 -2.18 -20.79 0.91
CA ASP A 152 -1.70 -22.16 1.03
C ASP A 152 -2.91 -23.10 1.20
N ALA A 153 -3.11 -24.01 0.25
CA ALA A 153 -4.23 -24.94 0.25
C ALA A 153 -4.29 -25.87 1.47
N SER A 154 -3.19 -25.98 2.24
CA SER A 154 -3.16 -26.73 3.50
C SER A 154 -3.54 -25.91 4.74
N ALA A 155 -3.39 -24.59 4.70
CA ALA A 155 -3.66 -23.71 5.84
C ALA A 155 -4.98 -22.94 5.68
N GLY A 156 -5.37 -22.58 4.46
CA GLY A 156 -6.52 -21.71 4.19
C GLY A 156 -6.19 -20.23 4.45
N VAL A 157 -7.13 -19.48 5.02
CA VAL A 157 -6.95 -18.05 5.31
C VAL A 157 -6.24 -17.87 6.66
N GLU A 158 -5.10 -17.20 6.63
CA GLU A 158 -4.23 -16.91 7.77
C GLU A 158 -4.40 -15.45 8.25
N ALA A 159 -3.90 -15.13 9.44
CA ALA A 159 -4.12 -13.81 10.04
C ALA A 159 -3.58 -12.64 9.21
N GLN A 160 -2.38 -12.75 8.63
CA GLN A 160 -1.87 -11.67 7.78
C GLN A 160 -2.61 -11.59 6.44
N THR A 161 -3.19 -12.71 5.96
CA THR A 161 -4.07 -12.69 4.78
C THR A 161 -5.27 -11.78 5.05
N LEU A 162 -5.84 -11.83 6.25
CA LEU A 162 -6.94 -10.96 6.67
C LEU A 162 -6.55 -9.48 6.62
N THR A 163 -5.35 -9.13 7.09
CA THR A 163 -4.84 -7.75 7.09
C THR A 163 -4.72 -7.22 5.66
N VAL A 164 -4.04 -7.96 4.79
CA VAL A 164 -3.83 -7.57 3.39
C VAL A 164 -5.15 -7.54 2.61
N TRP A 165 -6.05 -8.50 2.89
CA TRP A 165 -7.40 -8.52 2.32
C TRP A 165 -8.21 -7.28 2.71
N ARG A 166 -8.21 -6.91 3.99
CA ARG A 166 -8.88 -5.69 4.48
C ARG A 166 -8.31 -4.43 3.85
N GLN A 167 -6.99 -4.35 3.69
CA GLN A 167 -6.35 -3.25 2.97
C GLN A 167 -6.80 -3.18 1.52
N ALA A 168 -6.84 -4.31 0.81
CA ALA A 168 -7.32 -4.38 -0.58
C ALA A 168 -8.81 -4.00 -0.69
N SER A 169 -9.66 -4.46 0.23
CA SER A 169 -11.07 -4.06 0.31
C SER A 169 -11.25 -2.56 0.56
N ARG A 170 -10.41 -1.95 1.43
CA ARG A 170 -10.44 -0.50 1.71
C ARG A 170 -10.18 0.34 0.46
N TYR A 171 -9.33 -0.13 -0.44
CA TYR A 171 -9.05 0.52 -1.72
C TYR A 171 -9.96 0.05 -2.86
N SER A 172 -11.00 -0.74 -2.55
CA SER A 172 -11.93 -1.30 -3.53
C SER A 172 -11.20 -1.99 -4.71
N VAL A 173 -10.16 -2.77 -4.40
CA VAL A 173 -9.43 -3.56 -5.41
C VAL A 173 -10.10 -4.94 -5.61
N PRO A 174 -10.64 -5.25 -6.80
CA PRO A 174 -11.17 -6.57 -7.13
C PRO A 174 -10.09 -7.66 -7.09
N GLN A 175 -10.46 -8.83 -6.57
CA GLN A 175 -9.51 -9.90 -6.27
C GLN A 175 -9.91 -11.24 -6.91
N ILE A 176 -8.92 -12.07 -7.19
CA ILE A 176 -9.08 -13.51 -7.42
C ILE A 176 -8.25 -14.28 -6.40
N ILE A 177 -8.72 -15.44 -5.95
CA ILE A 177 -7.98 -16.30 -5.02
C ILE A 177 -7.35 -17.46 -5.78
N PHE A 178 -6.07 -17.71 -5.51
CA PHE A 178 -5.33 -18.87 -6.01
C PHE A 178 -4.90 -19.76 -4.84
N LEU A 179 -5.55 -20.92 -4.72
CA LEU A 179 -5.19 -21.96 -3.76
C LEU A 179 -3.93 -22.68 -4.26
N ASN A 180 -2.79 -22.30 -3.72
CA ASN A 180 -1.48 -22.81 -4.10
C ASN A 180 -1.09 -24.02 -3.23
N LYS A 181 -0.04 -24.73 -3.65
CA LYS A 181 0.50 -25.91 -2.96
C LYS A 181 -0.50 -27.06 -2.80
N MET A 182 -1.35 -27.27 -3.82
CA MET A 182 -2.23 -28.43 -3.90
C MET A 182 -1.50 -29.79 -3.84
N ASP A 183 -0.18 -29.79 -4.02
CA ASP A 183 0.68 -30.97 -3.88
C ASP A 183 0.98 -31.39 -2.43
N LYS A 184 0.62 -30.56 -1.43
CA LYS A 184 0.76 -30.91 -0.01
C LYS A 184 -0.25 -31.97 0.42
N PRO A 185 0.14 -32.92 1.30
CA PRO A 185 -0.77 -33.99 1.75
C PRO A 185 -1.98 -33.48 2.52
N LYS A 186 -1.88 -32.31 3.17
CA LYS A 186 -2.98 -31.66 3.90
C LYS A 186 -3.79 -30.68 3.03
N ALA A 187 -3.51 -30.58 1.73
CA ALA A 187 -4.24 -29.65 0.86
C ALA A 187 -5.73 -30.03 0.77
N ASN A 188 -6.61 -29.09 1.09
CA ASN A 188 -8.05 -29.33 1.12
C ASN A 188 -8.82 -28.10 0.63
N VAL A 189 -9.40 -28.20 -0.58
CA VAL A 189 -10.16 -27.12 -1.21
C VAL A 189 -11.40 -26.76 -0.42
N ARG A 190 -12.16 -27.76 0.08
CA ARG A 190 -13.39 -27.51 0.86
C ARG A 190 -13.10 -26.72 2.12
N HIS A 191 -12.05 -27.08 2.85
CA HIS A 191 -11.60 -26.34 4.03
C HIS A 191 -11.21 -24.90 3.66
N CYS A 192 -10.48 -24.70 2.55
CA CYS A 192 -10.10 -23.36 2.10
C CYS A 192 -11.31 -22.50 1.72
N LEU A 193 -12.30 -23.06 1.01
CA LEU A 193 -13.54 -22.35 0.66
C LEU A 193 -14.30 -21.91 1.92
N GLN A 194 -14.45 -22.80 2.89
CA GLN A 194 -15.04 -22.46 4.20
C GLN A 194 -14.25 -21.38 4.92
N SER A 195 -12.92 -21.46 4.89
CA SER A 195 -12.02 -20.47 5.49
C SER A 195 -12.21 -19.08 4.84
N VAL A 196 -12.31 -19.02 3.52
CA VAL A 196 -12.60 -17.78 2.77
C VAL A 196 -13.95 -17.21 3.18
N GLN A 197 -15.00 -18.03 3.15
CA GLN A 197 -16.35 -17.57 3.48
C GLN A 197 -16.46 -17.06 4.92
N HIS A 198 -15.90 -17.79 5.90
CA HIS A 198 -16.01 -17.45 7.31
C HIS A 198 -15.05 -16.35 7.78
N LYS A 199 -13.83 -16.29 7.25
CA LYS A 199 -12.80 -15.34 7.70
C LYS A 199 -12.79 -14.05 6.87
N LEU A 200 -12.94 -14.16 5.55
CA LEU A 200 -12.93 -12.99 4.64
C LEU A 200 -14.33 -12.40 4.42
N LEU A 201 -15.39 -13.09 4.88
CA LEU A 201 -16.80 -12.65 4.78
C LEU A 201 -17.24 -12.36 3.34
N ILE A 202 -16.73 -13.15 2.39
CA ILE A 202 -17.07 -13.04 0.97
C ILE A 202 -17.42 -14.42 0.41
N GLU A 203 -18.37 -14.48 -0.53
CA GLU A 203 -18.78 -15.73 -1.16
C GLU A 203 -17.68 -16.23 -2.13
N PRO A 204 -17.13 -17.44 -1.95
CA PRO A 204 -16.14 -17.99 -2.85
C PRO A 204 -16.80 -18.74 -4.03
N LEU A 205 -16.41 -18.40 -5.26
CA LEU A 205 -16.83 -19.07 -6.48
C LEU A 205 -15.75 -20.04 -6.95
N LEU A 206 -15.89 -21.33 -6.65
CA LEU A 206 -14.95 -22.34 -7.11
C LEU A 206 -15.04 -22.49 -8.63
N LEU A 207 -13.93 -22.26 -9.34
CA LEU A 207 -13.87 -22.39 -10.81
C LEU A 207 -13.11 -23.63 -11.27
N CYS A 208 -12.23 -24.18 -10.42
CA CYS A 208 -11.41 -25.34 -10.76
C CYS A 208 -11.66 -26.48 -9.76
N PHE A 209 -12.19 -27.60 -10.25
CA PHE A 209 -12.32 -28.81 -9.46
C PHE A 209 -11.03 -29.64 -9.52
N PRO A 210 -10.32 -29.88 -8.39
CA PRO A 210 -9.01 -30.52 -8.41
C PRO A 210 -9.07 -32.01 -8.76
N LEU A 211 -8.10 -32.48 -9.55
CA LEU A 211 -7.93 -33.90 -9.88
C LEU A 211 -6.81 -34.51 -9.02
N GLY A 212 -7.22 -35.35 -8.07
CA GLY A 212 -6.34 -35.94 -7.06
C GLY A 212 -6.02 -34.99 -5.91
N SER A 213 -5.35 -35.51 -4.88
CA SER A 213 -4.97 -34.74 -3.69
C SER A 213 -3.52 -35.01 -3.29
N GLY A 214 -2.87 -34.00 -2.71
CA GLY A 214 -1.47 -34.08 -2.30
C GLY A 214 -0.55 -34.53 -3.43
N LYS A 215 0.25 -35.57 -3.20
CA LYS A 215 1.24 -36.05 -4.19
C LYS A 215 0.61 -36.54 -5.49
N ASP A 216 -0.66 -36.94 -5.45
CA ASP A 216 -1.42 -37.45 -6.60
C ASP A 216 -2.16 -36.35 -7.35
N PHE A 217 -2.00 -35.07 -6.97
CA PHE A 217 -2.55 -33.94 -7.71
C PHE A 217 -1.97 -33.88 -9.13
N THR A 218 -2.81 -34.12 -10.14
CA THR A 218 -2.41 -34.20 -11.56
C THR A 218 -2.89 -33.01 -12.39
N GLY A 219 -3.95 -32.33 -11.95
CA GLY A 219 -4.59 -31.27 -12.71
C GLY A 219 -5.91 -30.83 -12.08
N PHE A 220 -6.80 -30.27 -12.89
CA PHE A 220 -8.14 -29.87 -12.47
C PHE A 220 -9.10 -29.83 -13.66
N VAL A 221 -10.40 -29.77 -13.39
CA VAL A 221 -11.45 -29.51 -14.38
C VAL A 221 -11.94 -28.08 -14.21
N ASP A 222 -11.95 -27.30 -15.29
CA ASP A 222 -12.53 -25.97 -15.33
C ASP A 222 -14.06 -26.08 -15.40
N LEU A 223 -14.73 -25.63 -14.34
CA LEU A 223 -16.19 -25.71 -14.20
C LEU A 223 -16.93 -24.77 -15.15
N VAL A 224 -16.26 -23.78 -15.75
CA VAL A 224 -16.87 -22.83 -16.69
C VAL A 224 -16.87 -23.39 -18.12
N THR A 225 -15.73 -23.92 -18.56
CA THR A 225 -15.55 -24.44 -19.93
C THR A 225 -15.81 -25.94 -20.05
N LEU A 226 -15.86 -26.66 -18.92
CA LEU A 226 -15.91 -28.13 -18.84
C LEU A 226 -14.70 -28.80 -19.50
N GLU A 227 -13.55 -28.11 -19.44
CA GLU A 227 -12.27 -28.62 -19.93
C GLU A 227 -11.46 -29.20 -18.78
N MET A 228 -10.98 -30.43 -18.96
CA MET A 228 -10.05 -31.12 -18.10
C MET A 228 -8.62 -30.75 -18.46
N TRP A 229 -7.90 -30.18 -17.51
CA TRP A 229 -6.50 -29.79 -17.63
C TRP A 229 -5.61 -30.77 -16.87
N THR A 230 -4.74 -31.49 -17.57
CA THR A 230 -3.81 -32.45 -16.95
C THR A 230 -2.37 -32.20 -17.37
N TRP A 231 -1.47 -32.13 -16.40
CA TRP A 231 -0.03 -31.93 -16.65
C TRP A 231 0.71 -33.26 -16.67
N SER A 232 1.56 -33.46 -17.68
CA SER A 232 2.38 -34.66 -17.78
C SER A 232 3.40 -34.72 -16.64
N LYS A 233 3.57 -35.91 -16.04
CA LYS A 233 4.61 -36.17 -15.03
C LYS A 233 6.03 -36.04 -15.60
N GLU A 234 6.19 -36.13 -16.91
CA GLU A 234 7.48 -36.06 -17.61
C GLU A 234 7.95 -34.61 -17.82
N SER A 235 7.03 -33.64 -17.79
CA SER A 235 7.36 -32.22 -17.95
C SER A 235 7.94 -31.65 -16.66
N ARG A 236 9.23 -31.26 -16.72
CA ARG A 236 9.92 -30.62 -15.58
C ARG A 236 9.45 -29.18 -15.34
N ASP A 237 9.09 -28.47 -16.40
CA ASP A 237 8.76 -27.05 -16.40
C ASP A 237 7.25 -26.76 -16.48
N GLY A 238 6.41 -27.80 -16.58
CA GLY A 238 4.95 -27.65 -16.71
C GLY A 238 4.49 -27.15 -18.08
N SER A 239 5.38 -27.10 -19.09
CA SER A 239 5.07 -26.63 -20.44
C SER A 239 4.19 -27.58 -21.25
N GLN A 240 4.18 -28.88 -20.89
CA GLN A 240 3.38 -29.91 -21.55
C GLN A 240 2.17 -30.29 -20.68
N PHE A 241 0.99 -29.90 -21.15
CA PHE A 241 -0.30 -30.25 -20.57
C PHE A 241 -1.29 -30.58 -21.69
N SER A 242 -2.23 -31.47 -21.42
CA SER A 242 -3.38 -31.74 -22.28
C SER A 242 -4.61 -31.01 -21.75
N VAL A 243 -5.41 -30.52 -22.68
CA VAL A 243 -6.73 -29.91 -22.42
C VAL A 243 -7.73 -30.71 -23.24
N GLU A 244 -8.59 -31.44 -22.56
CA GLU A 244 -9.60 -32.31 -23.17
C GLU A 244 -10.96 -31.93 -22.61
N LYS A 245 -12.02 -31.97 -23.41
CA LYS A 245 -13.36 -31.72 -22.90
C LYS A 245 -13.77 -32.93 -22.06
N ILE A 246 -14.30 -32.72 -20.87
CA ILE A 246 -14.80 -33.82 -20.05
C ILE A 246 -15.96 -34.50 -20.79
N ASP A 247 -15.94 -35.83 -20.80
CA ASP A 247 -16.95 -36.68 -21.40
C ASP A 247 -17.51 -37.65 -20.34
N GLU A 248 -18.60 -38.33 -20.69
CA GLU A 248 -19.26 -39.33 -19.84
C GLU A 248 -18.43 -40.63 -19.70
N SER A 249 -17.17 -40.65 -20.14
CA SER A 249 -16.33 -41.85 -20.10
C SER A 249 -15.94 -42.26 -18.67
N ASN A 250 -15.89 -41.30 -17.75
CA ASN A 250 -15.71 -41.51 -16.32
C ASN A 250 -16.94 -40.96 -15.58
N GLU A 251 -17.97 -41.81 -15.46
CA GLU A 251 -19.30 -41.47 -14.94
C GLU A 251 -19.22 -40.82 -13.55
N ASP A 252 -18.43 -41.39 -12.63
CA ASP A 252 -18.26 -40.87 -11.26
C ASP A 252 -17.69 -39.43 -11.25
N LEU A 253 -16.63 -39.18 -12.03
CA LEU A 253 -16.01 -37.85 -12.12
C LEU A 253 -16.93 -36.85 -12.80
N PHE A 254 -17.64 -37.28 -13.85
CA PHE A 254 -18.56 -36.43 -14.58
C PHE A 254 -19.71 -35.98 -13.68
N GLU A 255 -20.35 -36.89 -12.94
CA GLU A 255 -21.42 -36.55 -11.99
C GLU A 255 -20.95 -35.55 -10.92
N GLU A 256 -19.78 -35.76 -10.32
CA GLU A 256 -19.22 -34.83 -9.32
C GLU A 256 -18.96 -33.44 -9.91
N VAL A 257 -18.34 -33.36 -11.10
CA VAL A 257 -18.05 -32.09 -11.78
C VAL A 257 -19.35 -31.36 -12.13
N MET A 258 -20.36 -32.06 -12.64
CA MET A 258 -21.64 -31.47 -12.99
C MET A 258 -22.41 -30.99 -11.76
N ALA A 259 -22.33 -31.70 -10.63
CA ALA A 259 -22.88 -31.23 -9.36
C ALA A 259 -22.22 -29.93 -8.89
N HIS A 260 -20.88 -29.84 -8.99
CA HIS A 260 -20.14 -28.63 -8.65
C HIS A 260 -20.42 -27.47 -9.60
N ARG A 261 -20.58 -27.72 -10.91
CA ARG A 261 -21.00 -26.71 -11.88
C ARG A 261 -22.41 -26.20 -11.60
N THR A 262 -23.34 -27.10 -11.26
CA THR A 262 -24.71 -26.74 -10.88
C THR A 262 -24.71 -25.82 -9.65
N HIS A 263 -23.87 -26.14 -8.66
CA HIS A 263 -23.70 -25.29 -7.48
C HIS A 263 -23.14 -23.90 -7.84
N LEU A 264 -22.10 -23.82 -8.68
CA LEU A 264 -21.54 -22.55 -9.16
C LEU A 264 -22.59 -21.69 -9.88
N ILE A 265 -23.40 -22.30 -10.74
CA ILE A 265 -24.47 -21.61 -11.48
C ILE A 265 -25.55 -21.11 -10.53
N GLY A 266 -25.93 -21.91 -9.52
CA GLY A 266 -26.86 -21.49 -8.48
C GLY A 266 -26.34 -20.29 -7.67
N GLN A 267 -25.06 -20.29 -7.28
CA GLN A 267 -24.45 -19.12 -6.64
C GLN A 267 -24.48 -17.89 -7.57
N LEU A 268 -24.19 -18.08 -8.86
CA LEU A 268 -24.19 -16.98 -9.84
C LEU A 268 -25.59 -16.45 -10.15
N SER A 269 -26.65 -17.27 -10.10
CA SER A 269 -28.01 -16.79 -10.31
C SER A 269 -28.47 -15.83 -9.21
N ASP A 270 -28.00 -16.02 -7.98
CA ASP A 270 -28.30 -15.11 -6.87
C ASP A 270 -27.58 -13.76 -7.00
N LEU A 271 -26.43 -13.75 -7.70
CA LEU A 271 -25.52 -12.60 -7.75
C LEU A 271 -25.57 -11.82 -9.07
N SER A 272 -26.02 -12.45 -10.16
CA SER A 272 -26.05 -11.89 -11.52
C SER A 272 -27.41 -12.08 -12.18
N GLU A 273 -28.02 -10.95 -12.56
CA GLU A 273 -29.27 -10.90 -13.33
C GLU A 273 -29.18 -11.69 -14.64
N THR A 274 -28.02 -11.67 -15.31
CA THR A 274 -27.82 -12.37 -16.59
C THR A 274 -28.00 -13.88 -16.43
N ILE A 275 -27.43 -14.47 -15.37
CA ILE A 275 -27.55 -15.91 -15.14
C ILE A 275 -28.94 -16.25 -14.60
N ALA A 276 -29.51 -15.41 -13.73
CA ALA A 276 -30.89 -15.57 -13.25
C ALA A 276 -31.89 -15.68 -14.41
N GLU A 277 -31.76 -14.85 -15.45
CA GLU A 277 -32.61 -14.93 -16.65
C GLU A 277 -32.50 -16.25 -17.40
N TYR A 278 -31.29 -16.81 -17.54
CA TYR A 278 -31.11 -18.14 -18.14
C TYR A 278 -31.76 -19.24 -17.30
N VAL A 279 -31.62 -19.17 -15.98
CA VAL A 279 -32.23 -20.17 -15.07
C VAL A 279 -33.77 -20.08 -15.11
N LEU A 280 -34.34 -18.88 -15.18
CA LEU A 280 -35.79 -18.67 -15.23
C LEU A 280 -36.45 -19.09 -16.55
N GLN A 281 -35.69 -19.17 -17.64
CA GLN A 281 -36.19 -19.59 -18.96
C GLN A 281 -36.21 -21.11 -19.15
N ASP A 282 -36.10 -21.89 -18.05
CA ASP A 282 -36.04 -23.37 -18.03
C ASP A 282 -34.97 -23.95 -18.97
N TYR A 283 -33.85 -23.25 -19.18
CA TYR A 283 -32.69 -23.85 -19.82
C TYR A 283 -32.10 -24.90 -18.89
N ASP A 284 -31.65 -26.02 -19.46
CA ASP A 284 -30.80 -26.95 -18.73
C ASP A 284 -29.58 -26.19 -18.21
N LEU A 285 -29.34 -26.23 -16.89
CA LEU A 285 -28.23 -25.52 -16.23
C LEU A 285 -26.88 -25.85 -16.87
N ASN A 286 -26.80 -27.03 -17.48
CA ASN A 286 -25.60 -27.53 -18.15
C ASN A 286 -25.33 -26.84 -19.49
N ASP A 287 -26.36 -26.34 -20.16
CA ASP A 287 -26.30 -25.75 -21.50
C ASP A 287 -26.03 -24.24 -21.52
N ILE A 288 -25.86 -23.62 -20.34
CA ILE A 288 -25.53 -22.19 -20.25
C ILE A 288 -24.17 -21.94 -20.94
N PRO A 289 -24.10 -21.01 -21.92
CA PRO A 289 -22.86 -20.73 -22.62
C PRO A 289 -21.75 -20.25 -21.68
N ALA A 290 -20.53 -20.78 -21.85
CA ALA A 290 -19.37 -20.38 -21.06
C ALA A 290 -19.09 -18.86 -21.12
N GLU A 291 -19.40 -18.19 -22.25
CA GLU A 291 -19.29 -16.73 -22.38
C GLU A 291 -20.18 -15.99 -21.38
N ALA A 292 -21.43 -16.44 -21.19
CA ALA A 292 -22.35 -15.82 -20.25
C ALA A 292 -21.86 -16.00 -18.80
N ILE A 293 -21.34 -17.19 -18.47
CA ILE A 293 -20.76 -17.50 -17.17
C ILE A 293 -19.53 -16.62 -16.90
N HIS A 294 -18.61 -16.50 -17.87
CA HIS A 294 -17.44 -15.62 -17.74
C HIS A 294 -17.82 -14.16 -17.50
N LEU A 295 -18.82 -13.64 -18.22
CA LEU A 295 -19.32 -12.28 -18.04
C LEU A 295 -19.93 -12.07 -16.66
N ALA A 296 -20.73 -13.03 -16.17
CA ALA A 296 -21.32 -12.97 -14.85
C ALA A 296 -20.26 -12.98 -13.74
N ILE A 297 -19.28 -13.89 -13.82
CA ILE A 297 -18.16 -13.95 -12.88
C ILE A 297 -17.40 -12.62 -12.88
N ARG A 298 -17.09 -12.07 -14.06
CA ARG A 298 -16.40 -10.77 -14.17
C ARG A 298 -17.20 -9.66 -13.48
N GLN A 299 -18.49 -9.53 -13.76
CA GLN A 299 -19.34 -8.49 -13.16
C GLN A 299 -19.40 -8.60 -11.63
N VAL A 300 -19.55 -9.82 -11.11
CA VAL A 300 -19.59 -10.10 -9.67
C VAL A 300 -18.24 -9.80 -9.01
N THR A 301 -17.13 -10.11 -9.70
CA THR A 301 -15.76 -9.84 -9.23
C THR A 301 -15.48 -8.33 -9.16
N LEU A 302 -15.84 -7.58 -10.21
CA LEU A 302 -15.67 -6.11 -10.26
C LEU A 302 -16.45 -5.41 -9.16
N LYS A 303 -17.67 -5.90 -8.86
CA LYS A 303 -18.51 -5.39 -7.75
C LYS A 303 -18.12 -5.95 -6.38
N GLN A 304 -17.13 -6.84 -6.31
CA GLN A 304 -16.66 -7.50 -5.08
C GLN A 304 -17.75 -8.22 -4.28
N LYS A 305 -18.80 -8.71 -4.94
CA LYS A 305 -19.87 -9.46 -4.26
C LYS A 305 -19.48 -10.91 -3.98
N ALA A 306 -18.64 -11.48 -4.83
CA ALA A 306 -18.06 -12.80 -4.66
C ALA A 306 -16.67 -12.83 -5.29
N VAL A 307 -15.87 -13.83 -4.91
CA VAL A 307 -14.47 -13.95 -5.33
C VAL A 307 -14.24 -15.25 -6.12
N PRO A 308 -13.68 -15.18 -7.34
CA PRO A 308 -13.25 -16.38 -8.07
C PRO A 308 -12.13 -17.12 -7.35
N VAL A 309 -12.29 -18.42 -7.14
CA VAL A 309 -11.31 -19.31 -6.50
C VAL A 309 -10.78 -20.33 -7.50
N LEU A 310 -9.46 -20.30 -7.70
CA LEU A 310 -8.69 -21.18 -8.55
C LEU A 310 -7.79 -22.07 -7.69
N CYS A 311 -7.27 -23.17 -8.25
CA CYS A 311 -6.34 -24.05 -7.55
C CYS A 311 -5.16 -24.48 -8.42
N GLY A 312 -4.02 -24.74 -7.79
CA GLY A 312 -2.83 -25.25 -8.48
C GLY A 312 -1.63 -25.49 -7.57
N SER A 313 -0.48 -25.75 -8.20
CA SER A 313 0.79 -25.85 -7.49
C SER A 313 1.87 -25.16 -8.31
N SER A 314 2.27 -23.96 -7.86
CA SER A 314 3.35 -23.18 -8.50
C SER A 314 4.69 -23.90 -8.41
N LEU A 315 4.95 -24.65 -7.32
CA LEU A 315 6.17 -25.44 -7.15
C LEU A 315 6.25 -26.61 -8.15
N LYS A 316 5.12 -27.30 -8.37
CA LYS A 316 5.02 -28.41 -9.34
C LYS A 316 4.67 -27.97 -10.76
N ASN A 317 4.64 -26.65 -11.00
CA ASN A 317 4.39 -26.06 -12.32
C ASN A 317 3.01 -26.39 -12.93
N LYS A 318 1.98 -26.52 -12.08
CA LYS A 318 0.60 -26.87 -12.49
C LYS A 318 -0.36 -25.73 -12.19
N GLY A 319 -1.15 -25.31 -13.18
CA GLY A 319 -2.27 -24.37 -13.02
C GLY A 319 -1.97 -22.88 -13.17
N VAL A 320 -0.71 -22.44 -13.14
CA VAL A 320 -0.37 -21.01 -13.28
C VAL A 320 -0.74 -20.46 -14.67
N GLN A 321 -0.70 -21.28 -15.72
CA GLN A 321 -1.12 -20.87 -17.08
C GLN A 321 -2.63 -20.60 -17.16
N HIS A 322 -3.42 -21.36 -16.40
CA HIS A 322 -4.86 -21.14 -16.28
C HIS A 322 -5.13 -19.90 -15.44
N LEU A 323 -4.41 -19.70 -14.33
CA LEU A 323 -4.44 -18.47 -13.55
C LEU A 323 -4.19 -17.23 -14.43
N LEU A 324 -3.16 -17.25 -15.29
CA LEU A 324 -2.90 -16.17 -16.26
C LEU A 324 -4.05 -15.93 -17.23
N SER A 325 -4.75 -16.99 -17.64
CA SER A 325 -5.94 -16.85 -18.48
C SER A 325 -7.09 -16.23 -17.68
N CYS A 326 -7.32 -16.64 -16.44
CA CYS A 326 -8.36 -16.10 -15.56
C CYS A 326 -8.11 -14.63 -15.18
N ILE A 327 -6.86 -14.22 -14.98
CA ILE A 327 -6.47 -12.82 -14.78
C ILE A 327 -7.02 -11.95 -15.92
N ASN A 328 -6.85 -12.39 -17.17
CA ASN A 328 -7.36 -11.64 -18.32
C ASN A 328 -8.90 -11.56 -18.35
N HIS A 329 -9.60 -12.64 -17.96
CA HIS A 329 -11.06 -12.70 -18.02
C HIS A 329 -11.74 -11.95 -16.87
N TYR A 330 -11.24 -12.07 -15.64
CA TYR A 330 -11.97 -11.65 -14.45
C TYR A 330 -11.44 -10.37 -13.79
N LEU A 331 -10.13 -10.11 -13.86
CA LEU A 331 -9.57 -8.89 -13.26
C LEU A 331 -9.84 -7.64 -14.14
N PRO A 332 -9.98 -6.46 -13.51
CA PRO A 332 -10.31 -5.21 -14.20
C PRO A 332 -9.21 -4.75 -15.15
N SER A 333 -9.65 -4.06 -16.21
CA SER A 333 -8.83 -3.11 -16.93
C SER A 333 -8.86 -1.75 -16.22
N PRO A 334 -7.94 -0.82 -16.53
CA PRO A 334 -7.97 0.54 -15.99
C PRO A 334 -9.28 1.29 -16.24
N LEU A 335 -10.07 0.90 -17.24
CA LEU A 335 -11.36 1.52 -17.55
C LEU A 335 -12.50 1.01 -16.68
N ASP A 336 -12.36 -0.18 -16.08
CA ASP A 336 -13.42 -0.79 -15.27
C ASP A 336 -13.47 -0.20 -13.84
N ILE A 337 -12.47 0.60 -13.48
CA ILE A 337 -12.34 1.18 -12.13
C ILE A 337 -12.63 2.67 -12.21
N GLU A 338 -13.69 3.06 -11.51
CA GLU A 338 -14.03 4.45 -11.31
C GLU A 338 -13.30 4.97 -10.08
N HIS A 339 -12.56 6.07 -10.24
CA HIS A 339 -11.91 6.75 -9.15
C HIS A 339 -12.63 8.07 -8.86
N ASP A 340 -13.21 8.20 -7.67
CA ASP A 340 -14.03 9.37 -7.29
C ASP A 340 -13.27 10.69 -7.44
N PHE A 341 -11.97 10.72 -7.17
CA PHE A 341 -11.17 11.95 -7.28
C PHE A 341 -11.03 12.45 -8.73
N LEU A 342 -11.17 11.58 -9.74
CA LEU A 342 -11.02 11.96 -11.15
C LEU A 342 -12.10 12.95 -11.60
N LYS A 343 -13.27 12.95 -10.96
CA LYS A 343 -14.37 13.87 -11.26
C LYS A 343 -13.97 15.35 -11.11
N TYR A 344 -12.96 15.64 -10.28
CA TYR A 344 -12.47 17.00 -10.04
C TYR A 344 -11.44 17.50 -11.07
N TYR A 345 -10.80 16.60 -11.82
CA TYR A 345 -9.72 16.95 -12.76
C TYR A 345 -10.15 16.97 -14.23
N GLY A 346 -11.37 16.50 -14.53
CA GLY A 346 -11.91 16.49 -15.89
C GLY A 346 -11.07 15.60 -16.82
N LYS A 347 -10.40 16.20 -17.83
CA LYS A 347 -9.49 15.49 -18.76
C LYS A 347 -8.01 15.80 -18.49
N SER A 348 -7.71 16.49 -17.40
CA SER A 348 -6.34 16.90 -17.07
C SER A 348 -5.50 15.70 -16.66
N LEU A 349 -4.19 15.81 -16.88
CA LEU A 349 -3.23 14.81 -16.40
C LEU A 349 -3.31 14.69 -14.87
N VAL A 350 -3.45 13.45 -14.39
CA VAL A 350 -3.33 13.07 -12.98
C VAL A 350 -2.48 11.80 -12.90
N CYS A 351 -1.38 11.87 -12.17
CA CYS A 351 -0.47 10.76 -11.94
C CYS A 351 -0.10 10.63 -10.47
N LEU A 352 0.19 9.40 -10.04
CA LEU A 352 0.75 9.10 -8.72
C LEU A 352 2.18 8.59 -8.88
N ALA A 353 3.12 9.21 -8.16
CA ALA A 353 4.45 8.65 -7.96
C ALA A 353 4.37 7.58 -6.87
N PHE A 354 4.63 6.33 -7.22
CA PHE A 354 4.44 5.21 -6.27
C PHE A 354 5.70 4.44 -5.93
N LYS A 355 6.76 4.61 -6.72
CA LYS A 355 8.08 4.06 -6.42
C LYS A 355 9.17 4.97 -6.97
N ILE A 356 10.25 5.15 -6.24
CA ILE A 356 11.46 5.82 -6.70
C ILE A 356 12.61 4.82 -6.61
N ILE A 357 13.48 4.81 -7.61
CA ILE A 357 14.70 4.00 -7.64
C ILE A 357 15.85 4.91 -8.05
N HIS A 358 16.97 4.86 -7.33
CA HIS A 358 18.17 5.58 -7.74
C HIS A 358 19.06 4.71 -8.64
N ASP A 359 19.17 5.09 -9.91
CA ASP A 359 20.08 4.46 -10.87
C ASP A 359 21.42 5.22 -10.92
N LYS A 360 22.54 4.49 -10.85
CA LYS A 360 23.90 5.09 -10.81
C LYS A 360 24.24 5.93 -12.04
N GLN A 361 23.63 5.65 -13.20
CA GLN A 361 23.90 6.38 -14.45
C GLN A 361 22.82 7.40 -14.80
N ARG A 362 21.55 7.11 -14.48
CA ARG A 362 20.39 7.91 -14.90
C ARG A 362 19.84 8.82 -13.81
N GLY A 363 20.30 8.66 -12.57
CA GLY A 363 19.81 9.39 -11.42
C GLY A 363 18.47 8.83 -10.90
N PRO A 364 17.65 9.64 -10.21
CA PRO A 364 16.37 9.19 -9.66
C PRO A 364 15.37 8.88 -10.78
N LEU A 365 14.88 7.64 -10.76
CA LEU A 365 13.86 7.11 -11.63
C LEU A 365 12.55 6.99 -10.84
N THR A 366 11.56 7.79 -11.21
CA THR A 366 10.25 7.81 -10.53
C THR A 366 9.23 7.03 -11.34
N PHE A 367 8.69 5.97 -10.76
CA PHE A 367 7.59 5.20 -11.32
C PHE A 367 6.27 5.92 -11.08
N LEU A 368 5.53 6.08 -12.17
CA LEU A 368 4.29 6.82 -12.23
C LEU A 368 3.15 5.91 -12.70
N ARG A 369 2.03 6.01 -12.01
CA ARG A 369 0.72 5.51 -12.45
C ARG A 369 -0.06 6.67 -13.05
N ILE A 370 -0.42 6.60 -14.33
CA ILE A 370 -1.25 7.61 -14.99
C ILE A 370 -2.72 7.20 -14.87
N TYR A 371 -3.50 7.95 -14.11
CA TYR A 371 -4.95 7.69 -13.97
C TYR A 371 -5.75 8.38 -15.08
N ASN A 372 -5.36 9.59 -15.45
CA ASN A 372 -6.08 10.39 -16.44
C ASN A 372 -5.13 11.31 -17.21
N GLY A 373 -5.52 11.70 -18.41
CA GLY A 373 -4.73 12.54 -19.32
C GLY A 373 -3.55 11.82 -19.97
N GLU A 374 -2.64 12.62 -20.53
CA GLU A 374 -1.45 12.16 -21.26
C GLU A 374 -0.20 12.85 -20.72
N LEU A 375 0.86 12.06 -20.48
CA LEU A 375 2.17 12.53 -20.05
C LEU A 375 3.12 12.51 -21.24
N VAL A 376 3.74 13.66 -21.55
CA VAL A 376 4.66 13.82 -22.68
C VAL A 376 6.07 14.10 -22.17
N SER A 377 7.07 13.48 -22.79
CA SER A 377 8.47 13.78 -22.50
C SER A 377 8.80 15.25 -22.78
N GLY A 378 9.48 15.90 -21.85
CA GLY A 378 9.79 17.33 -21.88
C GLY A 378 8.74 18.24 -21.24
N ALA A 379 7.56 17.71 -20.87
CA ALA A 379 6.49 18.49 -20.25
C ALA A 379 6.86 18.99 -18.85
N SER A 380 6.34 20.18 -18.51
CA SER A 380 6.33 20.67 -17.13
C SER A 380 5.03 20.23 -16.47
N ILE A 381 5.13 19.65 -15.29
CA ILE A 381 4.01 19.18 -14.46
C ILE A 381 4.10 19.85 -13.09
N TYR A 382 3.04 19.73 -12.29
CA TYR A 382 2.98 20.32 -10.96
C TYR A 382 2.81 19.23 -9.90
N ASN A 383 3.72 19.21 -8.94
CA ASN A 383 3.63 18.37 -7.76
C ASN A 383 2.75 19.09 -6.72
N VAL A 384 1.59 18.50 -6.44
CA VAL A 384 0.57 19.10 -5.57
C VAL A 384 1.02 19.07 -4.11
N ASN A 385 1.67 18.00 -3.69
CA ASN A 385 2.14 17.77 -2.32
C ASN A 385 3.28 18.74 -1.98
N GLN A 386 4.27 18.83 -2.86
CA GLN A 386 5.45 19.70 -2.68
C GLN A 386 5.21 21.16 -3.09
N LYS A 387 4.07 21.46 -3.73
CA LYS A 387 3.69 22.77 -4.27
C LYS A 387 4.74 23.37 -5.22
N GLN A 388 5.36 22.52 -6.04
CA GLN A 388 6.42 22.91 -6.97
C GLN A 388 6.19 22.35 -8.36
N SER A 389 6.71 23.05 -9.37
CA SER A 389 6.70 22.56 -10.75
C SER A 389 7.92 21.69 -11.00
N GLU A 390 7.70 20.55 -11.64
CA GLU A 390 8.71 19.55 -11.98
C GLU A 390 8.75 19.35 -13.50
N LYS A 391 9.90 18.94 -14.05
CA LYS A 391 10.05 18.74 -15.50
C LYS A 391 10.38 17.28 -15.81
N VAL A 392 9.58 16.69 -16.69
CA VAL A 392 9.80 15.32 -17.19
C VAL A 392 10.91 15.36 -18.22
N MET A 393 12.15 15.07 -17.84
CA MET A 393 13.28 15.12 -18.77
C MET A 393 13.22 13.96 -19.78
N ARG A 394 12.97 12.75 -19.29
CA ARG A 394 12.79 11.54 -20.09
C ARG A 394 11.64 10.72 -19.54
N LEU A 395 10.94 10.07 -20.44
CA LEU A 395 9.87 9.13 -20.12
C LEU A 395 10.28 7.76 -20.65
N LEU A 396 10.18 6.75 -19.81
CA LEU A 396 10.72 5.42 -20.02
C LEU A 396 9.60 4.39 -19.81
N GLN A 397 9.43 3.48 -20.76
CA GLN A 397 8.66 2.26 -20.53
C GLN A 397 9.59 1.21 -19.94
N VAL A 398 9.16 0.61 -18.82
CA VAL A 398 9.90 -0.48 -18.19
C VAL A 398 9.49 -1.79 -18.86
N ASN A 399 10.42 -2.39 -19.57
CA ASN A 399 10.29 -3.69 -20.23
C ASN A 399 11.38 -4.61 -19.66
N ALA A 400 11.01 -5.43 -18.69
CA ALA A 400 11.98 -6.24 -17.96
C ALA A 400 13.09 -5.43 -17.29
N ASN A 401 14.34 -5.72 -17.65
CA ASN A 401 15.51 -5.02 -17.14
C ASN A 401 15.93 -3.87 -18.08
N GLU A 402 15.16 -3.63 -19.15
CA GLU A 402 15.44 -2.60 -20.14
C GLU A 402 14.45 -1.43 -20.00
N PHE A 403 14.99 -0.22 -20.09
CA PHE A 403 14.23 1.02 -20.09
C PHE A 403 14.24 1.60 -21.49
N GLU A 404 13.08 1.56 -22.16
CA GLU A 404 12.89 2.09 -23.51
C GLU A 404 12.35 3.52 -23.45
N ASP A 405 12.99 4.47 -24.13
CA ASP A 405 12.49 5.84 -24.20
C ASP A 405 11.19 5.92 -25.00
N ILE A 406 10.18 6.54 -24.39
CA ILE A 406 8.89 6.80 -25.01
C ILE A 406 8.63 8.30 -25.05
N SER A 407 7.95 8.76 -26.11
CA SER A 407 7.61 10.19 -26.26
C SER A 407 6.38 10.60 -25.45
N ARG A 408 5.45 9.67 -25.23
CA ARG A 408 4.16 9.89 -24.59
C ARG A 408 3.65 8.64 -23.88
N ALA A 409 2.83 8.83 -22.85
CA ALA A 409 2.09 7.76 -22.17
C ALA A 409 0.69 8.24 -21.79
N THR A 410 -0.29 7.36 -21.88
CA THR A 410 -1.72 7.66 -21.66
C THR A 410 -2.23 7.06 -20.35
N SER A 411 -3.49 7.36 -20.00
CA SER A 411 -4.20 6.77 -18.86
C SER A 411 -4.09 5.24 -18.84
N GLY A 412 -4.08 4.67 -17.63
CA GLY A 412 -3.96 3.24 -17.40
C GLY A 412 -2.55 2.67 -17.58
N SER A 413 -1.56 3.50 -17.90
CA SER A 413 -0.17 3.08 -18.07
C SER A 413 0.63 3.24 -16.77
N ILE A 414 1.57 2.31 -16.58
CA ILE A 414 2.66 2.42 -15.60
C ILE A 414 3.95 2.69 -16.38
N VAL A 415 4.59 3.81 -16.06
CA VAL A 415 5.78 4.33 -16.75
C VAL A 415 6.79 4.85 -15.75
N CYS A 416 8.02 5.05 -16.18
CA CYS A 416 9.08 5.63 -15.39
C CYS A 416 9.47 6.99 -15.96
N ALA A 417 9.60 8.01 -15.11
CA ALA A 417 10.05 9.34 -15.48
C ALA A 417 11.38 9.66 -14.79
N ALA A 418 12.26 10.31 -15.53
CA ALA A 418 13.53 10.81 -15.00
C ALA A 418 13.53 12.35 -15.00
N GLY A 419 14.24 12.93 -14.02
CA GLY A 419 14.50 14.37 -13.94
C GLY A 419 13.75 15.12 -12.84
N PHE A 420 12.95 14.43 -12.02
CA PHE A 420 12.34 15.04 -10.84
C PHE A 420 13.37 15.27 -9.73
N LYS A 421 13.23 16.39 -9.01
CA LYS A 421 14.19 16.78 -7.96
C LYS A 421 13.64 16.60 -6.55
N GLN A 422 12.36 16.94 -6.37
CA GLN A 422 11.68 17.04 -5.07
C GLN A 422 10.56 16.02 -4.93
N THR A 423 10.17 15.35 -6.01
CA THR A 423 9.14 14.30 -5.95
C THR A 423 9.58 13.16 -5.04
N ILE A 424 8.73 12.81 -4.08
CA ILE A 424 8.88 11.65 -3.20
C ILE A 424 7.84 10.59 -3.55
N THR A 425 8.06 9.37 -3.07
CA THR A 425 7.05 8.32 -3.18
C THR A 425 5.76 8.73 -2.46
N GLY A 426 4.63 8.64 -3.16
CA GLY A 426 3.31 9.05 -2.66
C GLY A 426 2.80 10.38 -3.25
N ASP A 427 3.65 11.13 -3.95
CA ASP A 427 3.27 12.44 -4.47
C ASP A 427 2.31 12.36 -5.66
N SER A 428 1.37 13.32 -5.67
CA SER A 428 0.43 13.53 -6.77
C SER A 428 0.96 14.56 -7.75
N LEU A 429 1.04 14.16 -9.02
CA LEU A 429 1.52 14.99 -10.11
C LEU A 429 0.36 15.32 -11.06
N VAL A 430 0.16 16.60 -11.33
CA VAL A 430 -0.93 17.09 -12.19
C VAL A 430 -0.40 18.01 -13.30
N THR A 431 -1.28 18.39 -14.22
CA THR A 431 -0.90 19.21 -15.39
C THR A 431 -0.27 20.55 -14.99
N ASN A 432 -0.91 21.32 -14.10
CA ASN A 432 -0.39 22.61 -13.63
C ASN A 432 -1.06 23.05 -12.31
N HIS A 433 -0.55 24.13 -11.71
CA HIS A 433 -1.10 24.72 -10.49
C HIS A 433 -2.58 25.10 -10.61
N ALA A 434 -3.02 25.64 -11.76
CA ALA A 434 -4.40 26.06 -11.97
C ALA A 434 -5.38 24.87 -11.94
N THR A 435 -4.98 23.71 -12.47
CA THR A 435 -5.77 22.47 -12.38
C THR A 435 -5.90 21.96 -10.96
N ALA A 436 -4.82 22.01 -10.16
CA ALA A 436 -4.87 21.65 -8.74
C ALA A 436 -5.81 22.57 -7.95
N ASP A 437 -5.72 23.89 -8.16
CA ASP A 437 -6.58 24.87 -7.51
C ASP A 437 -8.05 24.72 -7.89
N ALA A 438 -8.33 24.45 -9.17
CA ALA A 438 -9.68 24.23 -9.66
C ALA A 438 -10.30 22.99 -9.02
N ALA A 439 -9.56 21.88 -8.98
CA ALA A 439 -9.98 20.65 -8.32
C ALA A 439 -10.27 20.87 -6.82
N MET A 440 -9.37 21.57 -6.12
CA MET A 440 -9.56 21.93 -4.70
C MET A 440 -10.79 22.79 -4.45
N LYS A 441 -11.10 23.74 -5.34
CA LYS A 441 -12.30 24.58 -5.24
C LYS A 441 -13.58 23.77 -5.47
N LEU A 442 -13.60 22.91 -6.48
CA LEU A 442 -14.75 22.04 -6.78
C LEU A 442 -15.05 21.09 -5.62
N TYR A 443 -14.01 20.48 -5.07
CA TYR A 443 -14.13 19.60 -3.91
C TYR A 443 -14.70 20.30 -2.67
N LYS A 444 -14.16 21.48 -2.32
CA LYS A 444 -14.67 22.25 -1.17
C LYS A 444 -16.14 22.60 -1.34
N LYS A 445 -16.57 22.88 -2.57
CA LYS A 445 -17.97 23.14 -2.90
C LYS A 445 -18.84 21.89 -2.70
N ASP A 446 -18.38 20.72 -3.15
CA ASP A 446 -19.10 19.43 -3.02
C ASP A 446 -19.26 19.02 -1.54
N ARG A 447 -18.21 19.22 -0.72
CA ARG A 447 -18.26 18.96 0.73
C ARG A 447 -19.16 19.92 1.51
N LEU A 448 -19.18 21.21 1.16
CA LEU A 448 -20.07 22.19 1.79
C LEU A 448 -21.56 21.89 1.54
N SER A 449 -21.88 21.14 0.48
CA SER A 449 -23.25 20.68 0.21
C SER A 449 -23.66 19.38 0.92
N GLN A 450 -22.73 18.64 1.53
CA GLN A 450 -22.97 17.32 2.16
C GLN A 450 -22.95 17.36 3.71
N GLN A 451 -23.06 18.54 4.32
CA GLN A 451 -22.82 18.75 5.76
C GLN A 451 -23.89 18.20 6.74
N ASP A 452 -24.79 17.29 6.36
CA ASP A 452 -25.83 16.78 7.27
C ASP A 452 -25.70 15.30 7.67
N GLU A 453 -24.77 14.49 7.15
CA GLU A 453 -24.63 13.09 7.60
C GLU A 453 -23.17 12.64 7.79
N GLU A 454 -22.84 12.38 9.06
CA GLU A 454 -21.79 11.51 9.62
C GLU A 454 -20.30 11.90 9.53
N GLU A 455 -19.72 12.10 10.73
CA GLU A 455 -18.29 12.06 11.04
C GLU A 455 -17.73 10.63 10.83
N SER A 456 -17.48 10.26 9.58
CA SER A 456 -16.60 9.13 9.26
C SER A 456 -15.22 9.63 8.86
N ASN A 457 -14.18 9.08 9.49
CA ASN A 457 -12.76 9.37 9.29
C ASN A 457 -12.23 8.90 7.91
N HIS A 458 -12.84 9.34 6.81
CA HIS A 458 -12.34 9.09 5.47
C HIS A 458 -11.75 10.37 4.83
N ILE A 459 -10.44 10.32 4.67
CA ILE A 459 -9.55 11.35 4.11
C ILE A 459 -9.70 11.35 2.60
N ASP A 460 -10.75 11.99 2.08
CA ASP A 460 -10.88 12.18 0.63
C ASP A 460 -10.57 13.62 0.27
N SER A 461 -9.32 14.06 0.39
CA SER A 461 -8.86 15.24 -0.35
C SER A 461 -9.05 15.00 -1.86
N PRO A 462 -9.32 16.02 -2.70
CA PRO A 462 -9.36 15.84 -4.15
C PRO A 462 -7.97 15.60 -4.73
N VAL A 463 -6.91 15.81 -3.95
CA VAL A 463 -5.58 15.30 -4.24
C VAL A 463 -5.63 13.81 -3.92
N LEU A 464 -5.19 12.93 -4.84
CA LEU A 464 -4.87 11.53 -4.56
C LEU A 464 -4.26 11.48 -3.16
N ALA A 465 -5.04 11.00 -2.18
CA ALA A 465 -4.79 11.31 -0.77
C ALA A 465 -3.32 11.03 -0.47
N GLY A 466 -2.60 11.99 0.12
CA GLY A 466 -1.23 11.72 0.57
C GLY A 466 -1.24 10.43 1.39
N LEU A 467 -0.19 9.62 1.32
CA LEU A 467 -0.06 8.53 2.27
C LEU A 467 -0.05 9.15 3.67
N ASP A 468 -0.94 8.68 4.54
CA ASP A 468 -0.80 8.93 5.97
C ASP A 468 0.41 8.14 6.41
N ILE A 469 1.54 8.82 6.42
CA ILE A 469 2.79 8.27 6.90
C ILE A 469 2.70 8.31 8.43
N PRO A 470 2.65 7.15 9.11
CA PRO A 470 2.66 7.13 10.56
C PRO A 470 3.97 7.72 11.10
N ASP A 471 3.91 8.29 12.30
CA ASP A 471 5.10 8.83 12.95
C ASP A 471 6.12 7.71 13.23
N PRO A 472 7.42 7.92 12.95
CA PRO A 472 8.45 6.93 13.22
C PRO A 472 8.56 6.69 14.72
N VAL A 473 8.77 5.42 15.08
CA VAL A 473 8.68 4.97 16.46
C VAL A 473 10.06 4.71 17.07
N PHE A 474 10.98 4.23 16.24
CA PHE A 474 12.34 3.89 16.63
C PHE A 474 13.36 4.81 16.00
N PHE A 475 14.42 5.07 16.76
CA PHE A 475 15.51 5.98 16.41
C PHE A 475 16.83 5.28 16.70
N CYS A 476 17.82 5.45 15.84
CA CYS A 476 19.19 5.07 16.14
C CYS A 476 20.13 6.11 15.57
N SER A 477 21.27 6.35 16.23
CA SER A 477 22.34 7.10 15.59
C SER A 477 22.92 6.26 14.44
N VAL A 478 23.30 6.93 13.35
CA VAL A 478 23.99 6.33 12.23
C VAL A 478 25.26 7.11 11.94
N GLU A 479 26.37 6.40 11.93
CA GLU A 479 27.69 6.96 11.67
C GLU A 479 28.37 6.18 10.55
N ALA A 480 29.07 6.90 9.67
CA ALA A 480 29.95 6.27 8.68
C ALA A 480 31.23 5.78 9.36
N ASP A 481 31.79 4.66 8.88
CA ASP A 481 33.05 4.13 9.39
C ASP A 481 34.22 5.11 9.24
N SER A 482 34.14 6.04 8.28
CA SER A 482 35.15 7.06 8.04
C SER A 482 34.54 8.45 7.82
N ILE A 483 35.26 9.50 8.24
CA ILE A 483 34.85 10.90 8.04
C ILE A 483 34.75 11.26 6.55
N SER A 484 35.56 10.62 5.69
CA SER A 484 35.49 10.79 4.23
C SER A 484 34.16 10.29 3.66
N ASP A 485 33.60 9.24 4.25
CA ASP A 485 32.38 8.60 3.78
C ASP A 485 31.11 9.30 4.25
N GLN A 486 31.22 10.22 5.22
CA GLN A 486 30.06 10.94 5.77
C GLN A 486 29.24 11.65 4.69
N LYS A 487 29.89 12.31 3.72
CA LYS A 487 29.17 12.97 2.60
C LYS A 487 28.44 11.97 1.70
N HIS A 488 28.99 10.77 1.56
CA HIS A 488 28.36 9.71 0.78
C HIS A 488 27.19 9.10 1.56
N LEU A 489 27.30 8.99 2.88
CA LEU A 489 26.22 8.58 3.77
C LEU A 489 25.06 9.59 3.71
N ASP A 490 25.33 10.88 3.84
CA ASP A 490 24.30 11.92 3.78
C ASP A 490 23.52 11.86 2.45
N TYR A 491 24.24 11.66 1.35
CA TYR A 491 23.63 11.47 0.03
C TYR A 491 22.80 10.18 -0.07
N ALA A 492 23.31 9.07 0.45
CA ALA A 492 22.59 7.79 0.46
C ALA A 492 21.30 7.88 1.28
N LEU A 493 21.36 8.53 2.45
CA LEU A 493 20.22 8.77 3.33
C LEU A 493 19.17 9.68 2.68
N GLU A 494 19.59 10.75 1.99
CA GLU A 494 18.66 11.60 1.23
C GLU A 494 17.95 10.81 0.12
N CYS A 495 18.68 9.94 -0.58
CA CYS A 495 18.11 9.08 -1.62
C CYS A 495 17.11 8.09 -1.03
N LEU A 496 17.47 7.38 0.05
CA LEU A 496 16.62 6.41 0.72
C LEU A 496 15.36 7.04 1.31
N GLN A 497 15.44 8.26 1.85
CA GLN A 497 14.28 9.00 2.36
C GLN A 497 13.29 9.39 1.25
N LYS A 498 13.77 9.64 0.02
CA LYS A 498 12.87 9.89 -1.12
C LYS A 498 12.16 8.61 -1.57
N GLU A 499 12.83 7.47 -1.47
CA GLU A 499 12.27 6.17 -1.81
C GLU A 499 11.25 5.69 -0.77
N ASP A 500 11.58 5.81 0.51
CA ASP A 500 10.74 5.42 1.63
C ASP A 500 10.38 6.63 2.51
N PRO A 501 9.14 7.15 2.41
CA PRO A 501 8.72 8.29 3.20
C PRO A 501 8.56 7.96 4.69
N THR A 502 8.53 6.67 5.08
CA THR A 502 8.48 6.25 6.49
C THR A 502 9.85 6.33 7.17
N LEU A 503 10.93 6.46 6.38
CA LEU A 503 12.26 6.75 6.87
C LEU A 503 12.39 8.26 7.07
N SER A 504 12.84 8.69 8.26
CA SER A 504 13.21 10.08 8.46
C SER A 504 14.59 10.21 9.06
N VAL A 505 15.33 11.21 8.58
CA VAL A 505 16.71 11.47 9.01
C VAL A 505 16.73 12.85 9.63
N ARG A 506 17.31 12.94 10.83
CA ARG A 506 17.43 14.19 11.59
C ARG A 506 18.87 14.34 12.04
N ILE A 507 19.34 15.58 12.12
CA ILE A 507 20.62 15.88 12.76
C ILE A 507 20.30 16.38 14.16
N ASN A 508 20.90 15.74 15.17
CA ASN A 508 20.79 16.20 16.54
C ASN A 508 21.55 17.53 16.67
N PRO A 509 20.90 18.66 17.02
CA PRO A 509 21.55 19.95 17.09
C PRO A 509 22.58 20.06 18.22
N ASP A 510 22.48 19.22 19.26
CA ASP A 510 23.35 19.26 20.43
C ASP A 510 24.61 18.41 20.22
N THR A 511 24.46 17.21 19.68
CA THR A 511 25.58 16.27 19.45
C THR A 511 26.18 16.37 18.05
N GLY A 512 25.43 16.89 17.08
CA GLY A 512 25.79 16.88 15.66
C GLY A 512 25.66 15.50 15.00
N GLU A 513 25.17 14.50 15.73
CA GLU A 513 25.00 13.13 15.23
C GLU A 513 23.82 13.02 14.27
N THR A 514 23.94 12.12 13.30
CA THR A 514 22.84 11.79 12.38
C THR A 514 21.97 10.72 13.01
N VAL A 515 20.68 11.02 13.18
CA VAL A 515 19.67 10.14 13.79
C VAL A 515 18.75 9.62 12.70
N LEU A 516 18.76 8.30 12.52
CA LEU A 516 17.89 7.55 11.62
C LEU A 516 16.61 7.16 12.37
N CYS A 517 15.44 7.43 11.80
CA CYS A 517 14.15 7.15 12.41
C CYS A 517 13.32 6.25 11.49
N GLY A 518 12.73 5.18 12.02
CA GLY A 518 11.94 4.23 11.25
C GLY A 518 10.79 3.59 12.03
N MET A 519 10.04 2.76 11.33
CA MET A 519 8.84 2.09 11.84
C MET A 519 9.11 0.91 12.78
N GLY A 520 10.29 0.30 12.69
CA GLY A 520 10.61 -0.95 13.38
C GLY A 520 12.11 -1.26 13.36
N GLU A 521 12.52 -2.16 14.24
CA GLU A 521 13.89 -2.70 14.27
C GLU A 521 14.27 -3.35 12.94
N LEU A 522 13.38 -4.20 12.40
CA LEU A 522 13.59 -4.86 11.11
C LEU A 522 13.78 -3.85 9.96
N HIS A 523 13.00 -2.76 9.99
CA HIS A 523 13.07 -1.71 8.98
C HIS A 523 14.45 -1.03 9.02
N LEU A 524 14.93 -0.59 10.18
CA LEU A 524 16.24 0.06 10.31
C LEU A 524 17.40 -0.88 9.93
N ASP A 525 17.30 -2.17 10.29
CA ASP A 525 18.28 -3.19 9.88
C ASP A 525 18.39 -3.34 8.36
N ILE A 526 17.25 -3.27 7.65
CA ILE A 526 17.21 -3.33 6.19
C ILE A 526 17.84 -2.07 5.60
N ILE A 527 17.51 -0.89 6.14
CA ILE A 527 18.12 0.37 5.69
C ILE A 527 19.65 0.33 5.84
N ARG A 528 20.18 -0.14 6.98
CA ARG A 528 21.63 -0.34 7.18
C ARG A 528 22.24 -1.18 6.06
N ASN A 529 21.63 -2.32 5.78
CA ASN A 529 22.19 -3.25 4.82
C ASN A 529 22.02 -2.73 3.38
N ARG A 530 20.95 -1.98 3.06
CA ARG A 530 20.81 -1.28 1.77
C ARG A 530 21.91 -0.25 1.56
N ILE A 531 22.27 0.52 2.60
CA ILE A 531 23.41 1.45 2.55
C ILE A 531 24.70 0.68 2.20
N LYS A 532 24.91 -0.48 2.82
CA LYS A 532 26.04 -1.36 2.53
C LYS A 532 26.03 -1.93 1.12
N GLU A 533 24.92 -2.51 0.67
CA GLU A 533 24.84 -3.21 -0.62
C GLU A 533 24.73 -2.25 -1.83
N GLU A 534 23.90 -1.22 -1.74
CA GLU A 534 23.59 -0.34 -2.87
C GLU A 534 24.65 0.76 -3.04
N TYR A 535 25.08 1.34 -1.90
CA TYR A 535 26.01 2.47 -1.86
C TYR A 535 27.45 2.06 -1.51
N ASN A 536 27.68 0.79 -1.11
CA ASN A 536 29.00 0.27 -0.73
C ASN A 536 29.63 1.05 0.43
N LEU A 537 28.80 1.39 1.42
CA LEU A 537 29.19 2.12 2.63
C LEU A 537 28.95 1.24 3.86
N GLU A 538 30.01 1.00 4.64
CA GLU A 538 29.85 0.43 5.97
C GLU A 538 29.42 1.54 6.94
N VAL A 539 28.39 1.23 7.73
CA VAL A 539 27.81 2.15 8.69
C VAL A 539 27.56 1.45 10.01
N HIS A 540 27.81 2.18 11.09
CA HIS A 540 27.51 1.73 12.44
C HIS A 540 26.19 2.35 12.90
N LEU A 541 25.27 1.48 13.34
CA LEU A 541 24.06 1.90 14.02
C LEU A 541 24.30 1.87 15.53
N GLY A 542 23.94 2.96 16.21
CA GLY A 542 23.89 3.02 17.66
C GLY A 542 22.76 2.17 18.25
N SER A 543 22.59 2.26 19.56
CA SER A 543 21.48 1.58 20.24
C SER A 543 20.12 2.12 19.79
N LEU A 544 19.15 1.23 19.72
CA LEU A 544 17.77 1.58 19.39
C LEU A 544 17.14 2.38 20.55
N GLN A 545 16.65 3.58 20.24
CA GLN A 545 15.98 4.48 21.16
C GLN A 545 14.50 4.64 20.77
N VAL A 546 13.66 4.93 21.76
CA VAL A 546 12.22 5.16 21.58
C VAL A 546 11.95 6.65 21.45
N ALA A 547 11.03 7.07 20.57
CA ALA A 547 10.54 8.45 20.54
C ALA A 547 9.71 8.76 21.77
N TYR A 548 10.35 9.16 22.86
CA TYR A 548 9.64 9.84 23.94
C TYR A 548 9.21 11.25 23.50
N LYS A 549 8.21 11.77 24.19
CA LYS A 549 7.72 13.14 24.04
C LYS A 549 7.67 13.82 25.40
N GLU A 550 7.56 15.13 25.42
CA GLU A 550 7.36 15.89 26.65
C GLU A 550 5.98 16.55 26.64
N THR A 551 5.41 16.74 27.83
CA THR A 551 4.19 17.55 27.99
C THR A 551 4.18 18.21 29.37
N ILE A 552 3.13 18.99 29.66
CA ILE A 552 2.96 19.71 30.92
C ILE A 552 1.74 19.21 31.68
N LYS A 553 1.80 19.30 33.01
CA LYS A 553 0.70 18.90 33.88
C LYS A 553 -0.16 20.09 34.32
N GLU A 554 0.47 21.24 34.53
CA GLU A 554 -0.15 22.42 35.11
C GLU A 554 -0.15 23.59 34.14
N THR A 555 -1.11 24.50 34.32
CA THR A 555 -1.13 25.76 33.60
C THR A 555 -0.11 26.73 34.22
N ALA A 556 0.75 27.33 33.40
CA ALA A 556 1.70 28.34 33.89
C ALA A 556 1.59 29.65 33.12
N TYR A 557 1.57 30.75 33.88
CA TYR A 557 1.61 32.12 33.34
C TYR A 557 3.00 32.73 33.52
N VAL A 558 3.53 33.33 32.46
CA VAL A 558 4.84 33.99 32.46
C VAL A 558 4.77 35.30 31.69
N SER A 559 5.39 36.32 32.27
CA SER A 559 5.76 37.55 31.57
C SER A 559 7.26 37.64 31.41
N GLU A 560 7.70 38.18 30.27
CA GLU A 560 9.10 38.37 29.94
C GLU A 560 9.34 39.72 29.28
N ILE A 561 10.48 40.33 29.61
CA ILE A 561 10.93 41.60 29.06
C ILE A 561 12.28 41.39 28.40
N LEU A 562 12.38 41.78 27.14
CA LEU A 562 13.62 41.89 26.39
C LEU A 562 13.99 43.36 26.29
N ASP A 563 15.13 43.75 26.87
CA ASP A 563 15.79 45.03 26.59
C ASP A 563 17.27 44.73 26.32
N LYS A 564 17.63 44.57 25.03
CA LYS A 564 18.99 44.25 24.60
C LYS A 564 19.40 45.15 23.45
N THR A 565 20.66 45.57 23.47
CA THR A 565 21.25 46.35 22.37
C THR A 565 22.17 45.42 21.58
N LEU A 566 21.89 45.22 20.29
CA LEU A 566 22.70 44.41 19.38
C LEU A 566 23.21 45.33 18.26
N GLY A 567 24.53 45.53 18.20
CA GLY A 567 25.13 46.56 17.36
C GLY A 567 24.63 47.96 17.78
N GLU A 568 24.11 48.74 16.83
CA GLU A 568 23.54 50.08 17.05
C GLU A 568 22.02 50.07 17.34
N GLN A 569 21.38 48.89 17.29
CA GLN A 569 19.92 48.78 17.46
C GLN A 569 19.56 48.32 18.87
N ARG A 570 18.73 49.11 19.55
CA ARG A 570 18.10 48.72 20.81
C ARG A 570 16.80 47.98 20.53
N HIS A 571 16.72 46.73 20.95
CA HIS A 571 15.56 45.88 20.83
C HIS A 571 14.82 45.83 22.17
N GLN A 572 13.53 46.21 22.13
CA GLN A 572 12.66 46.23 23.29
C GLN A 572 11.39 45.43 22.99
N MET A 573 11.01 44.54 23.90
CA MET A 573 9.79 43.76 23.81
C MET A 573 9.30 43.36 25.21
N PHE A 574 7.99 43.38 25.40
CA PHE A 574 7.30 42.76 26.53
C PHE A 574 6.36 41.70 25.98
N ILE A 575 6.30 40.54 26.62
CA ILE A 575 5.36 39.48 26.29
C ILE A 575 4.82 38.82 27.55
N ALA A 576 3.52 38.56 27.58
CA ALA A 576 2.87 37.76 28.59
C ALA A 576 2.08 36.63 27.93
N LEU A 577 2.38 35.39 28.31
CA LEU A 577 1.79 34.18 27.76
C LEU A 577 1.48 33.16 28.86
N SER A 578 0.49 32.31 28.60
CA SER A 578 0.25 31.08 29.37
C SER A 578 0.46 29.84 28.50
N VAL A 579 0.89 28.76 29.15
CA VAL A 579 0.92 27.41 28.58
C VAL A 579 -0.06 26.54 29.34
N GLU A 580 -0.88 25.79 28.62
CA GLU A 580 -1.99 24.99 29.16
C GLU A 580 -2.02 23.60 28.51
N PRO A 581 -2.26 22.51 29.27
CA PRO A 581 -2.42 21.18 28.71
C PRO A 581 -3.57 21.14 27.69
N SER A 582 -3.41 20.39 26.60
CA SER A 582 -4.41 20.30 25.53
C SER A 582 -4.49 18.89 24.94
N GLU A 583 -5.70 18.45 24.60
CA GLU A 583 -5.92 17.17 23.93
C GLU A 583 -5.46 17.16 22.47
N THR A 584 -5.21 18.32 21.86
CA THR A 584 -4.74 18.39 20.46
C THR A 584 -3.32 17.82 20.34
N ARG A 585 -3.12 16.89 19.39
CA ARG A 585 -1.83 16.22 19.14
C ARG A 585 -0.70 17.21 18.83
N ASN A 586 -0.96 18.21 17.98
CA ASN A 586 0.05 19.15 17.51
C ASN A 586 -0.37 20.61 17.74
N PHE A 587 0.59 21.46 18.09
CA PHE A 587 0.40 22.90 18.16
C PHE A 587 0.03 23.46 16.78
N GLN A 588 -1.15 24.07 16.68
CA GLN A 588 -1.62 24.66 15.42
C GLN A 588 -1.28 26.15 15.35
N HIS A 589 -1.81 26.93 16.29
CA HIS A 589 -1.68 28.39 16.34
C HIS A 589 -1.64 28.88 17.80
N VAL A 590 -1.09 30.09 18.00
CA VAL A 590 -1.15 30.75 19.30
C VAL A 590 -2.57 31.27 19.52
N ASN A 591 -3.19 30.92 20.64
CA ASN A 591 -4.50 31.42 21.01
C ASN A 591 -4.38 32.87 21.47
N LEU A 592 -5.11 33.79 20.85
CA LEU A 592 -5.15 35.19 21.25
C LEU A 592 -6.29 35.40 22.25
N ILE A 593 -5.96 35.68 23.51
CA ILE A 593 -6.98 35.94 24.54
C ILE A 593 -7.34 37.42 24.49
N HIS A 594 -8.42 37.77 23.78
CA HIS A 594 -8.86 39.16 23.67
C HIS A 594 -9.50 39.64 24.98
N THR A 595 -8.91 40.66 25.62
CA THR A 595 -9.49 41.37 26.77
C THR A 595 -9.68 42.85 26.42
N LYS A 596 -10.50 43.59 27.17
CA LYS A 596 -10.75 45.02 26.88
C LYS A 596 -9.50 45.91 27.03
N GLU A 597 -8.45 45.39 27.66
CA GLU A 597 -7.25 46.14 28.05
C GLU A 597 -6.00 45.78 27.21
N ASN A 598 -6.09 44.81 26.29
CA ASN A 598 -4.93 44.33 25.56
C ASN A 598 -4.85 44.75 24.08
N ASN A 599 -3.63 45.00 23.62
CA ASN A 599 -3.33 45.48 22.25
C ASN A 599 -3.26 44.35 21.20
N LEU A 600 -3.87 43.19 21.46
CA LEU A 600 -3.74 41.99 20.61
C LEU A 600 -4.40 42.17 19.22
N THR A 601 -5.36 43.08 19.08
CA THR A 601 -6.03 43.39 17.81
C THR A 601 -5.17 44.20 16.83
N GLN A 602 -4.07 44.81 17.29
CA GLN A 602 -3.20 45.67 16.48
C GLN A 602 -1.88 44.99 16.04
N ILE A 603 -1.72 43.69 16.30
CA ILE A 603 -0.48 42.97 15.94
C ILE A 603 -0.41 42.79 14.43
N HIS A 604 0.68 43.26 13.81
CA HIS A 604 0.98 42.98 12.41
C HIS A 604 1.18 41.47 12.16
N ARG A 605 0.67 40.96 11.04
CA ARG A 605 0.75 39.54 10.66
C ARG A 605 2.19 38.99 10.67
N ASN A 606 3.18 39.80 10.29
CA ASN A 606 4.58 39.40 10.33
C ASN A 606 5.11 39.17 11.76
N HIS A 607 4.67 39.98 12.73
CA HIS A 607 5.02 39.81 14.14
C HIS A 607 4.32 38.58 14.73
N LEU A 608 3.06 38.36 14.37
CA LEU A 608 2.33 37.15 14.79
C LEU A 608 3.02 35.88 14.26
N ASN A 609 3.41 35.84 12.99
CA ASN A 609 4.17 34.73 12.43
C ASN A 609 5.52 34.53 13.18
N ALA A 610 6.20 35.62 13.57
CA ALA A 610 7.45 35.51 14.33
C ALA A 610 7.23 34.97 15.75
N ILE A 611 6.12 35.34 16.41
CA ILE A 611 5.72 34.79 17.71
C ILE A 611 5.40 33.30 17.54
N GLU A 612 4.58 32.92 16.57
CA GLU A 612 4.26 31.52 16.28
C GLU A 612 5.53 30.69 16.00
N ASN A 613 6.47 31.22 15.22
CA ASN A 613 7.75 30.55 14.97
C ASN A 613 8.58 30.41 16.25
N GLY A 614 8.55 31.40 17.15
CA GLY A 614 9.21 31.32 18.46
C GLY A 614 8.60 30.24 19.35
N VAL A 615 7.27 30.13 19.38
CA VAL A 615 6.56 29.06 20.10
C VAL A 615 6.89 27.68 19.51
N LYS A 616 6.80 27.52 18.19
CA LYS A 616 7.15 26.26 17.51
C LYS A 616 8.58 25.82 17.79
N SER A 617 9.53 26.77 17.78
CA SER A 617 10.93 26.49 18.10
C SER A 617 11.09 26.02 19.55
N ALA A 618 10.39 26.65 20.51
CA ALA A 618 10.42 26.25 21.91
C ALA A 618 9.81 24.87 22.18
N LEU A 619 8.77 24.48 21.44
CA LEU A 619 8.13 23.17 21.56
C LEU A 619 8.90 22.05 20.85
N THR A 620 9.88 22.38 20.00
CA THR A 620 10.66 21.36 19.27
C THR A 620 11.64 20.63 20.19
N ALA A 621 12.21 21.33 21.17
CA ALA A 621 13.15 20.78 22.15
C ALA A 621 12.65 21.05 23.58
N GLY A 622 12.21 20.00 24.26
CA GLY A 622 11.76 20.01 25.64
C GLY A 622 12.86 20.31 26.65
N LEU A 623 12.51 20.31 27.94
CA LEU A 623 13.40 20.70 29.03
C LEU A 623 14.10 19.51 29.69
N ILE A 624 13.55 18.30 29.57
CA ILE A 624 14.05 17.13 30.31
C ILE A 624 15.14 16.43 29.51
N LEU A 625 14.81 15.99 28.30
CA LEU A 625 15.72 15.24 27.41
C LEU A 625 15.70 15.81 25.98
N ASN A 626 15.31 17.08 25.83
CA ASN A 626 15.17 17.77 24.55
C ASN A 626 14.17 17.09 23.60
N PHE A 627 13.21 16.31 24.11
CA PHE A 627 12.19 15.69 23.28
C PHE A 627 11.10 16.68 22.87
N PRO A 628 10.44 16.50 21.71
CA PRO A 628 9.38 17.40 21.27
C PRO A 628 8.22 17.46 22.27
N VAL A 629 7.77 18.67 22.57
CA VAL A 629 6.68 18.96 23.50
C VAL A 629 5.35 18.90 22.75
N ILE A 630 4.45 18.02 23.19
CA ILE A 630 3.11 17.80 22.59
C ILE A 630 2.02 18.02 23.63
N HIS A 631 0.75 18.06 23.19
CA HIS A 631 -0.39 18.28 24.09
C HIS A 631 -0.32 19.59 24.88
N VAL A 632 0.24 20.64 24.26
CA VAL A 632 0.34 21.98 24.86
C VAL A 632 -0.31 23.01 23.96
N SER A 633 -1.18 23.81 24.56
CA SER A 633 -1.71 25.04 23.97
C SER A 633 -0.99 26.25 24.56
N VAL A 634 -0.74 27.25 23.73
CA VAL A 634 -0.06 28.49 24.13
C VAL A 634 -1.00 29.65 23.86
N SER A 635 -1.28 30.43 24.91
CA SER A 635 -2.17 31.57 24.85
C SER A 635 -1.41 32.87 25.10
N LEU A 636 -1.55 33.82 24.18
CA LEU A 636 -0.96 35.15 24.28
C LEU A 636 -1.95 36.11 24.95
N HIS A 637 -1.53 36.71 26.06
CA HIS A 637 -2.35 37.64 26.85
C HIS A 637 -2.01 39.09 26.53
N GLU A 638 -0.72 39.40 26.43
CA GLU A 638 -0.24 40.76 26.19
C GLU A 638 1.08 40.74 25.41
N VAL A 639 1.25 41.71 24.51
CA VAL A 639 2.52 41.90 23.80
C VAL A 639 2.73 43.38 23.51
N SER A 640 3.95 43.87 23.74
CA SER A 640 4.39 45.17 23.24
C SER A 640 5.76 45.02 22.57
N ILE A 641 5.91 45.58 21.38
CA ILE A 641 7.08 45.41 20.53
C ILE A 641 7.60 46.80 20.16
N GLY A 642 8.87 47.08 20.47
CA GLY A 642 9.54 48.30 20.06
C GLY A 642 9.71 48.41 18.54
N SER A 643 9.65 49.63 18.02
CA SER A 643 9.66 49.90 16.56
C SER A 643 10.91 49.44 15.81
N ARG A 644 12.03 49.21 16.52
CA ARG A 644 13.32 48.75 15.97
C ARG A 644 13.63 47.29 16.31
N THR A 645 12.66 46.52 16.80
CA THR A 645 12.85 45.11 17.15
C THR A 645 12.74 44.23 15.90
N SER A 646 13.76 43.40 15.65
CA SER A 646 13.79 42.52 14.48
C SER A 646 12.99 41.23 14.73
N LEU A 647 12.45 40.62 13.65
CA LEU A 647 11.66 39.38 13.74
C LEU A 647 12.40 38.22 14.46
N PRO A 648 13.71 37.97 14.21
CA PRO A 648 14.43 36.91 14.93
C PRO A 648 14.54 37.17 16.44
N MET A 649 14.67 38.43 16.86
CA MET A 649 14.71 38.79 18.28
C MET A 649 13.36 38.56 18.97
N ILE A 650 12.26 38.79 18.24
CA ILE A 650 10.91 38.46 18.71
C ILE A 650 10.80 36.95 18.95
N SER A 651 11.15 36.14 17.95
CA SER A 651 11.09 34.68 18.06
C SER A 651 11.97 34.16 19.21
N ALA A 652 13.17 34.71 19.40
CA ALA A 652 14.07 34.32 20.48
C ALA A 652 13.53 34.70 21.88
N CYS A 653 12.91 35.88 22.04
CA CYS A 653 12.28 36.28 23.30
C CYS A 653 11.10 35.38 23.63
N VAL A 654 10.26 35.08 22.64
CA VAL A 654 9.10 34.18 22.79
C VAL A 654 9.57 32.78 23.18
N MET A 655 10.64 32.29 22.55
CA MET A 655 11.21 30.98 22.86
C MET A 655 11.64 30.89 24.34
N SER A 656 12.32 31.91 24.86
CA SER A 656 12.72 31.95 26.28
C SER A 656 11.51 32.03 27.22
N ALA A 657 10.49 32.80 26.85
CA ALA A 657 9.27 32.96 27.65
C ALA A 657 8.50 31.63 27.75
N VAL A 658 8.35 30.92 26.64
CA VAL A 658 7.73 29.58 26.61
C VAL A 658 8.56 28.59 27.43
N GLN A 659 9.89 28.54 27.28
CA GLN A 659 10.74 27.66 28.08
C GLN A 659 10.60 27.93 29.59
N LYS A 660 10.50 29.20 30.02
CA LYS A 660 10.24 29.54 31.43
C LYS A 660 8.84 29.12 31.87
N ALA A 661 7.85 29.23 30.99
CA ALA A 661 6.49 28.78 31.28
C ALA A 661 6.45 27.26 31.45
N LEU A 662 7.08 26.51 30.54
CA LEU A 662 7.23 25.05 30.63
C LEU A 662 7.92 24.63 31.94
N ARG A 663 8.99 25.33 32.37
CA ARG A 663 9.65 25.04 33.66
C ARG A 663 8.72 25.19 34.86
N LYS A 664 7.79 26.15 34.82
CA LYS A 664 6.81 26.37 35.89
C LYS A 664 5.62 25.41 35.80
N ALA A 665 5.32 24.92 34.61
CA ALA A 665 4.16 24.07 34.30
C ALA A 665 4.35 22.58 34.65
N ASN A 666 5.50 22.24 35.27
CA ASN A 666 5.88 20.88 35.65
C ASN A 666 5.86 19.90 34.47
N THR A 667 6.95 19.91 33.69
CA THR A 667 7.12 19.03 32.51
C THR A 667 7.38 17.57 32.91
N PHE A 668 6.81 16.63 32.15
CA PHE A 668 7.04 15.20 32.32
C PHE A 668 7.18 14.49 30.98
N LEU A 669 7.76 13.28 31.00
CA LEU A 669 7.97 12.46 29.81
C LEU A 669 6.71 11.64 29.48
N MET A 670 6.46 11.47 28.19
CA MET A 670 5.45 10.58 27.65
C MET A 670 6.10 9.48 26.81
N GLU A 671 5.62 8.26 26.94
CA GLU A 671 6.02 7.12 26.11
C GLU A 671 4.96 6.78 25.06
N PRO A 672 5.36 6.30 23.88
CA PRO A 672 4.41 5.84 22.86
C PRO A 672 3.83 4.47 23.23
N LEU A 673 2.50 4.38 23.20
CA LEU A 673 1.75 3.13 23.28
C LEU A 673 1.39 2.64 21.88
N MET A 674 1.61 1.35 21.67
CA MET A 674 1.21 0.64 20.47
C MET A 674 -0.09 -0.11 20.67
N ASN A 675 -1.00 -0.02 19.70
CA ASN A 675 -2.04 -1.00 19.54
C ASN A 675 -1.43 -2.25 18.91
N VAL A 676 -1.13 -3.24 19.74
CA VAL A 676 -0.58 -4.53 19.34
C VAL A 676 -1.75 -5.47 19.05
N GLN A 677 -1.80 -6.00 17.84
CA GLN A 677 -2.72 -7.07 17.46
C GLN A 677 -1.92 -8.35 17.27
N ILE A 678 -2.23 -9.37 18.06
CA ILE A 678 -1.61 -10.70 17.98
C ILE A 678 -2.66 -11.73 17.60
N SER A 679 -2.33 -12.57 16.63
CA SER A 679 -3.11 -13.75 16.31
C SER A 679 -2.32 -14.99 16.70
N CYS A 680 -2.86 -15.85 17.54
CA CYS A 680 -2.24 -17.13 17.90
C CYS A 680 -3.29 -18.21 18.10
N GLU A 681 -2.90 -19.48 18.04
CA GLU A 681 -3.78 -20.59 18.43
C GLU A 681 -4.08 -20.55 19.94
N GLU A 682 -5.21 -21.13 20.35
CA GLU A 682 -5.63 -21.20 21.75
C GLU A 682 -4.58 -21.90 22.64
N THR A 683 -3.83 -22.85 22.09
CA THR A 683 -2.74 -23.58 22.77
C THR A 683 -1.63 -22.65 23.29
N TYR A 684 -1.36 -21.55 22.59
CA TYR A 684 -0.28 -20.61 22.93
C TYR A 684 -0.79 -19.36 23.66
N LEU A 685 -2.11 -19.17 23.76
CA LEU A 685 -2.75 -17.99 24.35
C LEU A 685 -2.15 -17.62 25.70
N ASN A 686 -2.04 -18.58 26.62
CA ASN A 686 -1.54 -18.34 27.97
C ASN A 686 -0.06 -17.92 27.99
N GLY A 687 0.75 -18.47 27.07
CA GLY A 687 2.16 -18.08 26.93
C GLY A 687 2.30 -16.64 26.44
N VAL A 688 1.50 -16.26 25.45
CA VAL A 688 1.48 -14.90 24.89
C VAL A 688 0.97 -13.89 25.92
N LEU A 689 -0.14 -14.17 26.59
CA LEU A 689 -0.71 -13.29 27.63
C LEU A 689 0.26 -13.11 28.80
N GLY A 690 0.95 -14.18 29.22
CA GLY A 690 1.95 -14.11 30.27
C GLY A 690 3.15 -13.23 29.91
N ASP A 691 3.56 -13.21 28.64
CA ASP A 691 4.63 -12.32 28.18
C ASP A 691 4.16 -10.87 28.05
N LEU A 692 2.97 -10.64 27.49
CA LEU A 692 2.37 -9.30 27.41
C LEU A 692 2.19 -8.66 28.78
N ALA A 693 1.80 -9.44 29.79
CA ALA A 693 1.67 -8.97 31.17
C ALA A 693 3.01 -8.51 31.76
N LYS A 694 4.13 -9.18 31.42
CA LYS A 694 5.48 -8.76 31.84
C LYS A 694 5.89 -7.45 31.17
N ARG A 695 5.41 -7.20 29.95
CA ARG A 695 5.70 -6.03 29.12
C ARG A 695 4.77 -4.84 29.37
N ARG A 696 4.13 -4.77 30.54
CA ARG A 696 3.18 -3.70 30.91
C ARG A 696 2.04 -3.51 29.90
N SER A 697 1.65 -4.57 29.20
CA SER A 697 0.58 -4.49 28.20
C SER A 697 -0.79 -4.47 28.89
N GLN A 698 -1.66 -3.57 28.46
CA GLN A 698 -3.06 -3.55 28.83
C GLN A 698 -3.87 -4.30 27.77
N ILE A 699 -4.45 -5.45 28.12
CA ILE A 699 -5.25 -6.23 27.17
C ILE A 699 -6.58 -5.50 26.95
N ALA A 700 -6.83 -5.04 25.72
CA ALA A 700 -8.04 -4.34 25.34
C ALA A 700 -9.17 -5.34 25.06
N SER A 701 -8.89 -6.37 24.26
CA SER A 701 -9.85 -7.43 23.98
C SER A 701 -9.17 -8.72 23.56
N ILE A 702 -9.77 -9.85 23.91
CA ILE A 702 -9.45 -11.16 23.35
C ILE A 702 -10.69 -11.61 22.59
N GLN A 703 -10.56 -11.71 21.27
CA GLN A 703 -11.62 -12.18 20.39
C GLN A 703 -11.25 -13.56 19.90
N GLN A 704 -12.11 -14.53 20.21
CA GLN A 704 -11.99 -15.87 19.65
C GLN A 704 -12.69 -15.90 18.30
N GLN A 705 -11.94 -16.29 17.27
CA GLN A 705 -12.49 -16.59 15.96
C GLN A 705 -12.01 -17.99 15.56
N GLN A 706 -12.87 -18.98 15.78
CA GLN A 706 -12.58 -20.41 15.60
C GLN A 706 -11.41 -20.87 16.52
N ASP A 707 -10.38 -21.49 15.94
CA ASP A 707 -9.19 -22.02 16.65
C ASP A 707 -8.11 -20.94 16.91
N LEU A 708 -8.32 -19.72 16.40
CA LEU A 708 -7.42 -18.58 16.57
C LEU A 708 -7.99 -17.58 17.58
N GLN A 709 -7.10 -17.11 18.43
CA GLN A 709 -7.33 -16.05 19.40
C GLN A 709 -6.67 -14.78 18.88
N PHE A 710 -7.46 -13.73 18.74
CA PHE A 710 -7.01 -12.39 18.40
C PHE A 710 -6.93 -11.56 19.67
N ILE A 711 -5.71 -11.19 20.06
CA ILE A 711 -5.42 -10.39 21.23
C ILE A 711 -5.15 -8.97 20.74
N SER A 712 -5.96 -8.02 21.15
CA SER A 712 -5.65 -6.59 21.02
C SER A 712 -5.19 -6.08 22.38
N ALA A 713 -4.01 -5.47 22.40
CA ALA A 713 -3.40 -4.93 23.62
C ALA A 713 -2.76 -3.57 23.35
N LEU A 714 -2.77 -2.70 24.35
CA LEU A 714 -1.99 -1.48 24.37
C LEU A 714 -0.67 -1.76 25.08
N THR A 715 0.44 -1.65 24.37
CA THR A 715 1.76 -1.98 24.90
C THR A 715 2.76 -0.86 24.66
N PRO A 716 3.55 -0.44 25.66
CA PRO A 716 4.61 0.53 25.44
C PRO A 716 5.68 0.02 24.47
N VAL A 717 6.11 0.87 23.53
CA VAL A 717 7.12 0.49 22.52
C VAL A 717 8.44 0.06 23.15
N SER A 718 8.83 0.69 24.26
CA SER A 718 10.07 0.37 24.99
C SER A 718 10.14 -1.10 25.40
N GLU A 719 8.99 -1.73 25.62
CA GLU A 719 8.87 -3.14 25.98
C GLU A 719 8.76 -4.07 24.77
N MET A 720 8.66 -3.55 23.54
CA MET A 720 8.43 -4.33 22.31
C MET A 720 9.70 -4.59 21.49
N VAL A 721 10.86 -4.10 21.94
CA VAL A 721 12.16 -4.36 21.30
C VAL A 721 12.43 -5.87 21.27
N GLY A 722 12.73 -6.43 20.09
CA GLY A 722 12.94 -7.87 19.90
C GLY A 722 11.70 -8.76 20.07
N TYR A 723 10.48 -8.21 20.15
CA TYR A 723 9.27 -8.99 20.43
C TYR A 723 8.97 -10.06 19.38
N THR A 724 9.24 -9.80 18.11
CA THR A 724 9.08 -10.77 17.01
C THR A 724 9.77 -12.09 17.30
N THR A 725 11.01 -12.02 17.78
CA THR A 725 11.83 -13.20 18.10
C THR A 725 11.23 -13.95 19.29
N THR A 726 10.86 -13.23 20.36
CA THR A 726 10.24 -13.84 21.54
C THR A 726 8.90 -14.50 21.20
N LEU A 727 8.04 -13.83 20.45
CA LEU A 727 6.73 -14.35 20.06
C LEU A 727 6.86 -15.60 19.19
N ARG A 728 7.80 -15.61 18.24
CA ARG A 728 8.11 -16.81 17.44
C ARG A 728 8.57 -17.96 18.33
N THR A 729 9.43 -17.72 19.32
CA THR A 729 9.85 -18.78 20.25
C THR A 729 8.67 -19.30 21.08
N LEU A 730 7.80 -18.43 21.59
CA LEU A 730 6.64 -18.81 22.41
C LEU A 730 5.60 -19.62 21.63
N THR A 731 5.45 -19.34 20.34
CA THR A 731 4.37 -19.88 19.51
C THR A 731 4.87 -20.86 18.46
N SER A 732 6.13 -21.30 18.57
CA SER A 732 6.80 -22.14 17.56
C SER A 732 6.73 -21.56 16.13
N GLY A 733 6.66 -20.23 16.02
CA GLY A 733 6.54 -19.49 14.77
C GLY A 733 5.12 -19.35 14.21
N MET A 734 4.09 -19.83 14.92
CA MET A 734 2.72 -19.86 14.40
C MET A 734 1.89 -18.61 14.72
N ALA A 735 2.36 -17.75 15.64
CA ALA A 735 1.69 -16.48 15.89
C ALA A 735 2.18 -15.38 14.96
N SER A 736 1.27 -14.48 14.60
CA SER A 736 1.58 -13.23 13.92
C SER A 736 1.26 -12.07 14.84
N PHE A 737 2.04 -11.00 14.77
CA PHE A 737 1.73 -9.76 15.44
C PHE A 737 1.83 -8.60 14.45
N SER A 738 1.10 -7.54 14.74
CA SER A 738 1.23 -6.23 14.10
C SER A 738 1.11 -5.17 15.19
N MET A 739 1.72 -4.01 14.98
CA MET A 739 1.64 -2.90 15.92
C MET A 739 1.46 -1.58 15.18
N GLU A 740 0.58 -0.73 15.68
CA GLU A 740 0.34 0.61 15.15
C GLU A 740 0.32 1.61 16.31
N LEU A 741 0.86 2.83 16.08
CA LEU A 741 0.88 3.87 17.11
C LEU A 741 -0.55 4.24 17.52
N SER A 742 -0.88 4.05 18.80
CA SER A 742 -2.19 4.41 19.34
C SER A 742 -2.18 5.86 19.82
N HIS A 743 -1.40 6.14 20.87
CA HIS A 743 -1.28 7.44 21.49
C HIS A 743 -0.02 7.49 22.38
N TYR A 744 0.24 8.66 22.96
CA TYR A 744 1.27 8.85 23.96
C TYR A 744 0.64 8.83 25.36
N GLU A 745 1.27 8.13 26.29
CA GLU A 745 0.86 8.06 27.70
C GLU A 745 1.94 8.64 28.61
N SER A 746 1.54 9.23 29.73
CA SER A 746 2.45 9.75 30.75
C SER A 746 3.25 8.64 31.42
N LEU A 747 4.57 8.81 31.51
CA LEU A 747 5.43 7.91 32.29
C LEU A 747 5.20 8.09 33.80
N SER A 748 5.31 7.00 34.56
CA SER A 748 5.37 7.07 36.01
C SER A 748 6.67 7.76 36.47
N PRO A 749 6.70 8.44 37.62
CA PRO A 749 7.91 9.12 38.10
C PRO A 749 9.13 8.19 38.22
N GLU A 750 8.93 6.95 38.63
CA GLU A 750 9.98 5.93 38.73
C GLU A 750 10.55 5.59 37.35
N LYS A 751 9.68 5.35 36.35
CA LYS A 751 10.12 4.99 34.99
C LYS A 751 10.73 6.19 34.27
N GLN A 752 10.22 7.40 34.52
CA GLN A 752 10.83 8.62 34.02
C GLN A 752 12.28 8.77 34.52
N ALA A 753 12.54 8.48 35.80
CA ALA A 753 13.90 8.49 36.33
C ALA A 753 14.81 7.44 35.66
N GLU A 754 14.29 6.23 35.44
CA GLU A 754 15.02 5.16 34.74
C GLU A 754 15.36 5.55 33.29
N VAL A 755 14.41 6.14 32.56
CA VAL A 755 14.62 6.61 31.18
C VAL A 755 15.65 7.74 31.12
N ILE A 756 15.58 8.69 32.06
CA ILE A 756 16.58 9.76 32.18
C ILE A 756 17.97 9.15 32.43
N GLU A 757 18.09 8.19 33.33
CA GLU A 757 19.37 7.51 33.62
C GLU A 757 19.90 6.75 32.41
N GLN A 758 19.04 6.00 31.70
CA GLN A 758 19.42 5.24 30.50
C GLN A 758 19.93 6.14 29.36
N ILE A 759 19.28 7.28 29.14
CA ILE A 759 19.60 8.17 28.02
C ILE A 759 20.74 9.14 28.36
N SER A 760 20.73 9.72 29.57
CA SER A 760 21.75 10.70 29.97
C SER A 760 23.02 10.07 30.55
N GLY A 761 22.96 8.82 31.02
CA GLY A 761 24.06 8.15 31.71
C GLY A 761 24.31 8.67 33.14
N PHE A 762 23.49 9.61 33.64
CA PHE A 762 23.61 10.20 34.98
C PHE A 762 22.30 10.04 35.78
N SER A 763 22.41 9.58 37.03
CA SER A 763 21.31 9.58 37.98
C SER A 763 21.06 11.01 38.49
N GLN A 764 19.81 11.48 38.46
CA GLN A 764 19.40 12.80 39.01
C GLN A 764 19.44 12.89 40.55
N ASN A 765 20.06 11.93 41.25
CA ASN A 765 20.20 11.97 42.71
C ASN A 765 21.44 12.76 43.19
N ASN A 766 21.67 13.97 42.66
CA ASN A 766 22.59 14.95 43.26
C ASN A 766 22.02 16.36 43.27
#